data_AF-A0AA97IZ37-F1
#
_entry.id   AF-A0AA97IZ37-F1
#
_cell.length_a   1.000
_cell.length_b   1.000
_cell.length_c   1.000
_cell.angle_alpha   90.00
_cell.angle_beta   90.00
_cell.angle_gamma   90.00
#
_symmetry.space_group_name_H-M   'P 1'
#
loop_
_entity.id
_entity.type
_entity.pdbx_description
1 polymer ?
#
loop_
_entity_poly.entity_id
_entity_poly.type
_entity_poly.pdbx_seq_one_letter_code
_entity_poly.pdbx_strand_id
1 'polypeptide(L)'
;MALFPAFAGASKPGETPANEGESCKRELSWLINSSFCNEDALRLHQHSLEVKDLASEKSPLQSLELSGQSEASESFQTPTKKRKKKKRHHKKVKKRTRSDSESDTEDREESGNKGRQGVKLNLGDKTSDVASSSVWLDDIQGLTAEVFRTDKKPDPENWQYKSLYRGNIARYKRRGDFCLGLDQKRQHIIWDNSTAEKKRSHKRPERYFTKGGLKLLHVDGVPVGNKNQGSPSHSCSWIPVSSLDTDDIPATSSVNPLGIYDPMTTLWLQGKGPPEHETLKQENPHVISENGNSGLMAKVEEYNKKIREDPTDVKTWMDFVSFQDELMRGPSCYSVSEGDQEKRKKSLKLVLEKKLAILEKAVESNPSNVDLKLARLKLCTEFWEPSAVVKEWQKLVFLHPNNPALWQKYLLFCQSQFSTFLVSKVHSLYGKCLSTLSAVQDGSMVSHPALPGTEEAMLALYLQQCHFLRQAGHSEKAVSLFQAQMDFTFFKPDNVKDLPTRGQVEFFEPFWDSGEPRIGEKGAKGWKAWMHQQEKGGWIVINPPDEDEEDIEEEQEIKDKSLPKWQNWLHIERSREGRHWLPWRPDKTKKQTEEDCEDPERQVVFDDLGSSLIKISSPDLQFQLLCSFLQFLGVPCECQLLPSFLYIAMDENNIFGHGQHEQSPLTSFDLPVSGISSIGHMDAVSQGRKRVGHSKEGEEFIQNFFHRMLPLFSGKEKSKLSIFWLQYEIAKVVQWLKTGNKKKLKSQGKKSKKLAKNLLKAHENRSNLSLWQLYAYLEWLLGNTEDARKVFDTALSMAGTVGIKNPQCCTISLFYAELEAELLGRLEGALESRATHVLTRLTEKGPYVPYSGQILSVSILKARKTYEHMLQDYLNESSAPDQEQTSSSKHLVSLVGCYTLFQYITLGIDSAVLIYRQVCEKLKGERLSSSQSLNKALEALTLMHTSLLRYHMKTSVYPLRPLREVLSEALKMYPSNQSLWRAYIQIQSKSHNASQARRFFDGVTRSTKSLEPWLFAIRAELMRKELVESVQRVATGNVYATVPETGLTNRIKALFERAIETENGAHCPLLWRLYIYFMISLGDKEKSKGLFYRALQNCPWTKVLYMDAIDYFPDMLQEILDLMTEKELRVRVPIEELELLLED
;
A
#
# COMPACT_ATOMS: atom_id res chain seq x y z
N MET A 1 10.87 -1.74 65.72
CA MET A 1 11.36 -0.89 66.82
C MET A 1 11.52 0.54 66.29
N ALA A 2 11.56 1.56 67.16
CA ALA A 2 11.85 2.94 66.77
C ALA A 2 13.38 3.14 66.53
N LEU A 3 13.89 4.28 66.09
CA LEU A 3 13.82 5.60 66.74
C LEU A 3 13.85 6.79 65.77
N PHE A 4 12.95 7.76 65.99
CA PHE A 4 13.13 9.17 65.62
C PHE A 4 13.77 9.93 66.79
N PRO A 5 14.36 11.11 66.54
CA PRO A 5 13.74 12.38 67.00
C PRO A 5 13.75 13.48 65.91
N ALA A 6 12.94 14.56 65.95
CA ALA A 6 11.84 14.93 66.86
C ALA A 6 10.90 15.99 66.22
N PHE A 7 9.62 15.98 66.65
CA PHE A 7 8.65 17.06 66.97
C PHE A 7 8.83 18.53 66.51
N ALA A 8 7.79 19.38 66.42
CA ALA A 8 6.32 19.25 66.26
C ALA A 8 5.63 20.65 66.27
N GLY A 9 4.35 20.73 65.88
CA GLY A 9 3.45 21.90 66.01
C GLY A 9 2.60 22.12 64.75
N ALA A 10 1.30 21.82 64.64
CA ALA A 10 0.13 21.99 65.53
C ALA A 10 -0.29 23.47 65.74
N SER A 11 -1.55 23.90 65.59
CA SER A 11 -2.78 23.20 65.12
C SER A 11 -3.90 24.20 64.71
N LYS A 12 -5.01 23.70 64.13
CA LYS A 12 -6.30 24.41 63.89
C LYS A 12 -7.09 24.60 65.24
N PRO A 13 -8.33 25.15 65.32
CA PRO A 13 -9.26 25.72 64.30
C PRO A 13 -9.94 27.06 64.72
N GLY A 14 -11.00 27.49 64.01
CA GLY A 14 -11.86 28.64 64.42
C GLY A 14 -13.07 28.95 63.52
N GLU A 15 -14.19 28.25 63.76
CA GLU A 15 -15.63 28.65 63.60
C GLU A 15 -16.22 29.26 62.30
N THR A 16 -17.56 29.22 62.23
CA THR A 16 -18.51 29.75 61.23
C THR A 16 -19.66 30.45 62.01
N PRO A 17 -20.63 31.23 61.43
CA PRO A 17 -21.07 31.27 60.02
C PRO A 17 -21.53 32.64 59.43
N ALA A 18 -22.03 32.57 58.19
CA ALA A 18 -23.12 33.36 57.58
C ALA A 18 -22.93 34.78 56.98
N ASN A 19 -23.72 34.97 55.91
CA ASN A 19 -24.22 36.17 55.23
C ASN A 19 -23.41 37.02 54.22
N GLU A 20 -24.14 37.33 53.14
CA GLU A 20 -24.12 38.53 52.27
C GLU A 20 -22.93 38.81 51.33
N GLY A 21 -23.23 39.48 50.21
CA GLY A 21 -22.25 40.23 49.40
C GLY A 21 -21.91 39.66 48.03
N GLU A 22 -22.40 40.32 46.99
CA GLU A 22 -22.18 40.05 45.56
C GLU A 22 -20.71 40.11 45.07
N SER A 23 -20.52 39.62 43.83
CA SER A 23 -19.59 40.13 42.80
C SER A 23 -18.23 39.44 42.52
N CYS A 24 -17.80 39.63 41.26
CA CYS A 24 -16.45 39.45 40.69
C CYS A 24 -15.67 38.14 40.95
N LYS A 25 -15.83 37.20 40.00
CA LYS A 25 -14.76 36.27 39.63
C LYS A 25 -13.47 37.05 39.30
N ARG A 26 -12.31 36.58 39.76
CA ARG A 26 -11.02 36.89 39.15
C ARG A 26 -10.63 35.75 38.21
N GLU A 27 -10.67 36.01 36.91
CA GLU A 27 -10.21 35.05 35.90
C GLU A 27 -8.67 35.12 35.76
N LEU A 28 -8.06 34.00 35.41
CA LEU A 28 -6.60 33.86 35.35
C LEU A 28 -6.04 34.48 34.06
N SER A 29 -5.00 35.29 34.19
CA SER A 29 -4.52 36.23 33.17
C SER A 29 -3.67 35.60 32.05
N TRP A 30 -4.10 34.46 31.51
CA TRP A 30 -3.48 33.78 30.36
C TRP A 30 -4.41 33.65 29.14
N LEU A 31 -5.65 34.14 29.24
CA LEU A 31 -6.64 34.16 28.15
C LEU A 31 -6.72 35.49 27.37
N ILE A 32 -5.80 36.43 27.62
CA ILE A 32 -5.75 37.72 26.90
C ILE A 32 -4.61 37.69 25.89
N ASN A 33 -4.94 37.48 24.61
CA ASN A 33 -3.99 37.69 23.52
C ASN A 33 -3.92 39.19 23.18
N SER A 34 -2.77 39.82 23.42
CA SER A 34 -2.52 41.24 23.13
C SER A 34 -2.25 41.55 21.66
N SER A 35 -2.33 40.59 20.73
CA SER A 35 -2.06 40.78 19.31
C SER A 35 -3.26 41.26 18.47
N PHE A 36 -4.32 41.79 19.08
CA PHE A 36 -5.56 42.13 18.37
C PHE A 36 -6.06 43.56 18.70
N CYS A 37 -5.62 44.54 17.89
CA CYS A 37 -6.04 45.94 18.02
C CYS A 37 -7.28 46.24 17.15
N ASN A 38 -8.41 46.56 17.79
CA ASN A 38 -9.69 46.79 17.10
C ASN A 38 -9.80 48.11 16.32
N GLU A 39 -8.84 49.05 16.43
CA GLU A 39 -8.95 50.37 15.81
C GLU A 39 -8.83 50.36 14.28
N ASP A 40 -7.96 49.52 13.71
CA ASP A 40 -7.65 49.58 12.27
C ASP A 40 -8.80 49.04 11.40
N ALA A 41 -9.63 48.13 11.94
CA ALA A 41 -10.86 47.69 11.30
C ALA A 41 -11.88 48.84 11.15
N LEU A 42 -11.95 49.75 12.13
CA LEU A 42 -12.83 50.91 12.10
C LEU A 42 -12.30 51.98 11.12
N ARG A 43 -10.99 52.22 11.10
CA ARG A 43 -10.33 53.11 10.12
C ARG A 43 -10.53 52.64 8.67
N LEU A 44 -10.41 51.34 8.43
CA LEU A 44 -10.69 50.74 7.11
C LEU A 44 -12.16 50.89 6.68
N HIS A 45 -13.10 50.79 7.63
CA HIS A 45 -14.52 50.99 7.31
C HIS A 45 -14.83 52.45 6.94
N GLN A 46 -14.24 53.42 7.64
CA GLN A 46 -14.42 54.85 7.36
C GLN A 46 -13.83 55.25 6.00
N HIS A 47 -12.60 54.79 5.68
CA HIS A 47 -11.98 55.07 4.38
C HIS A 47 -12.76 54.54 3.16
N SER A 48 -13.67 53.57 3.36
CA SER A 48 -14.52 53.01 2.30
C SER A 48 -15.67 53.94 1.88
N LEU A 49 -16.00 54.97 2.67
CA LEU A 49 -17.19 55.81 2.48
C LEU A 49 -16.92 57.16 1.81
N GLU A 50 -15.68 57.68 1.83
CA GLU A 50 -15.39 59.06 1.41
C GLU A 50 -14.82 59.23 -0.02
N VAL A 51 -14.44 58.15 -0.73
CA VAL A 51 -13.87 58.26 -2.09
C VAL A 51 -14.92 58.04 -3.19
N LYS A 52 -15.90 58.93 -3.22
CA LYS A 52 -16.68 59.27 -4.41
C LYS A 52 -16.58 60.78 -4.66
N ASP A 53 -15.48 61.24 -5.23
CA ASP A 53 -15.53 62.17 -6.37
C ASP A 53 -14.15 62.48 -6.97
N LEU A 54 -14.20 63.12 -8.14
CA LEU A 54 -13.11 63.79 -8.85
C LEU A 54 -11.90 62.95 -9.33
N ALA A 55 -11.65 63.08 -10.63
CA ALA A 55 -10.36 62.76 -11.25
C ALA A 55 -9.56 64.05 -11.47
N SER A 56 -8.22 63.95 -11.63
CA SER A 56 -7.39 64.73 -12.57
C SER A 56 -5.92 64.85 -12.11
N GLU A 57 -5.00 64.57 -13.04
CA GLU A 57 -3.69 65.22 -13.22
C GLU A 57 -2.51 65.13 -12.23
N LYS A 58 -1.33 64.93 -12.85
CA LYS A 58 -0.01 65.55 -12.59
C LYS A 58 0.75 65.25 -11.28
N SER A 59 1.91 64.62 -11.47
CA SER A 59 3.15 64.87 -10.71
C SER A 59 3.86 66.16 -11.23
N PRO A 60 5.03 66.62 -10.71
CA PRO A 60 5.92 66.02 -9.69
C PRO A 60 6.58 67.03 -8.68
N LEU A 61 7.61 66.54 -7.96
CA LEU A 61 8.81 67.23 -7.41
C LEU A 61 8.81 67.93 -6.02
N GLN A 62 9.81 67.48 -5.23
CA GLN A 62 10.89 68.25 -4.56
C GLN A 62 10.90 68.55 -3.04
N SER A 63 12.15 68.70 -2.53
CA SER A 63 12.60 69.24 -1.23
C SER A 63 12.36 68.40 0.04
N LEU A 64 13.19 68.42 1.10
CA LEU A 64 14.60 68.83 1.41
C LEU A 64 14.89 68.23 2.83
N GLU A 65 16.08 67.99 3.40
CA GLU A 65 17.46 67.65 2.97
C GLU A 65 18.30 67.28 4.23
N LEU A 66 19.63 67.07 4.12
CA LEU A 66 20.62 66.88 5.22
C LEU A 66 20.50 65.58 6.06
N SER A 67 21.56 64.95 6.59
CA SER A 67 23.03 65.01 6.42
C SER A 67 23.66 63.83 7.20
N GLY A 68 24.88 63.34 6.97
CA GLY A 68 25.94 63.67 5.99
C GLY A 68 27.32 63.20 6.52
N GLN A 69 28.31 63.00 5.62
CA GLN A 69 29.66 62.43 5.87
C GLN A 69 29.66 60.92 6.19
N SER A 70 30.53 60.06 5.65
CA SER A 70 31.54 60.21 4.57
C SER A 70 31.95 58.79 4.06
N GLU A 71 32.82 58.55 3.06
CA GLU A 71 33.78 59.39 2.32
C GLU A 71 33.95 58.90 0.83
N ALA A 72 35.14 59.15 0.28
CA ALA A 72 35.83 58.77 -0.95
C ALA A 72 35.82 57.26 -1.37
N SER A 73 36.15 56.86 -2.61
CA SER A 73 36.33 57.51 -3.95
C SER A 73 36.76 56.40 -4.95
N GLU A 74 36.66 56.45 -6.28
CA GLU A 74 36.03 57.35 -7.29
C GLU A 74 35.60 56.43 -8.50
N SER A 75 35.37 56.77 -9.78
CA SER A 75 35.67 57.95 -10.61
C SER A 75 34.64 58.20 -11.74
N PHE A 76 34.86 59.31 -12.45
CA PHE A 76 34.12 59.82 -13.62
C PHE A 76 34.58 59.14 -14.96
N GLN A 77 34.03 59.36 -16.17
CA GLN A 77 33.41 60.55 -16.78
C GLN A 77 32.24 60.29 -17.77
N THR A 78 31.64 61.40 -18.23
CA THR A 78 30.39 61.53 -18.99
C THR A 78 30.66 62.14 -20.40
N PRO A 79 29.76 62.91 -21.07
CA PRO A 79 28.51 62.54 -21.78
C PRO A 79 28.50 63.00 -23.27
N THR A 80 27.36 62.93 -23.99
CA THR A 80 26.61 64.13 -24.46
C THR A 80 25.62 63.95 -25.66
N LYS A 81 24.51 64.73 -25.63
CA LYS A 81 23.80 65.41 -26.77
C LYS A 81 23.10 64.53 -27.86
N LYS A 82 22.11 65.01 -28.66
CA LYS A 82 20.99 65.97 -28.49
C LYS A 82 19.99 65.86 -29.69
N ARG A 83 18.69 66.09 -29.43
CA ARG A 83 17.68 66.79 -30.29
C ARG A 83 17.06 66.19 -31.60
N LYS A 84 15.71 66.35 -31.67
CA LYS A 84 14.85 66.93 -32.75
C LYS A 84 14.21 66.08 -33.89
N LYS A 85 12.88 65.89 -33.73
CA LYS A 85 11.75 66.41 -34.57
C LYS A 85 11.56 66.04 -36.08
N LYS A 86 10.32 65.56 -36.33
CA LYS A 86 9.33 65.91 -37.40
C LYS A 86 9.21 65.08 -38.72
N LYS A 87 8.07 64.36 -38.79
CA LYS A 87 6.98 64.40 -39.81
C LYS A 87 7.18 63.86 -41.27
N ARG A 88 6.28 62.92 -41.59
CA ARG A 88 5.31 62.83 -42.72
C ARG A 88 5.58 61.96 -43.98
N HIS A 89 4.67 61.00 -44.15
CA HIS A 89 3.87 60.66 -45.37
C HIS A 89 4.39 59.77 -46.53
N HIS A 90 3.79 58.56 -46.56
CA HIS A 90 2.98 58.00 -47.67
C HIS A 90 3.54 57.11 -48.81
N LYS A 91 2.61 56.25 -49.28
CA LYS A 91 2.60 55.28 -50.41
C LYS A 91 3.58 54.09 -50.25
N LYS A 92 3.13 52.81 -50.22
CA LYS A 92 2.28 51.98 -51.11
C LYS A 92 2.94 51.57 -52.43
N VAL A 93 3.23 50.26 -52.57
CA VAL A 93 3.05 49.31 -53.71
C VAL A 93 3.92 48.07 -53.39
N LYS A 94 3.36 46.86 -53.15
CA LYS A 94 3.20 45.71 -54.08
C LYS A 94 4.48 45.46 -54.95
N LYS A 95 5.00 44.24 -55.17
CA LYS A 95 4.31 42.98 -55.54
C LYS A 95 5.33 41.80 -55.69
N ARG A 96 5.10 40.63 -55.05
CA ARG A 96 5.68 39.29 -55.40
C ARG A 96 7.25 39.18 -55.34
N THR A 97 7.92 38.02 -55.40
CA THR A 97 7.52 36.60 -55.70
C THR A 97 8.36 35.58 -54.88
N ARG A 98 7.96 34.30 -54.94
CA ARG A 98 8.66 33.08 -54.44
C ARG A 98 10.18 33.01 -54.70
N SER A 99 10.90 32.36 -53.80
CA SER A 99 11.58 31.07 -54.06
C SER A 99 11.83 30.33 -52.74
N ASP A 100 11.88 29.00 -52.79
CA ASP A 100 12.22 28.10 -51.67
C ASP A 100 13.74 27.86 -51.62
N SER A 101 14.27 27.42 -50.47
CA SER A 101 15.50 26.60 -50.36
C SER A 101 15.74 26.16 -48.90
N GLU A 102 16.23 24.94 -48.71
CA GLU A 102 16.57 24.32 -47.42
C GLU A 102 18.08 24.48 -47.11
N SER A 103 18.47 24.40 -45.83
CA SER A 103 19.56 23.54 -45.30
C SER A 103 20.02 23.98 -43.90
N ASP A 104 20.54 23.03 -43.13
CA ASP A 104 20.95 23.18 -41.73
C ASP A 104 22.38 23.74 -41.56
N THR A 105 22.67 24.26 -40.37
CA THR A 105 23.93 23.99 -39.66
C THR A 105 23.81 24.35 -38.17
N GLU A 106 24.71 23.81 -37.34
CA GLU A 106 24.51 23.66 -35.90
C GLU A 106 25.28 24.67 -35.02
N ASP A 107 24.84 24.72 -33.76
CA ASP A 107 25.62 24.86 -32.52
C ASP A 107 26.13 26.22 -31.98
N ARG A 108 25.80 26.39 -30.68
CA ARG A 108 26.57 26.94 -29.55
C ARG A 108 26.40 28.37 -28.99
N GLU A 109 26.14 28.33 -27.68
CA GLU A 109 26.66 29.13 -26.56
C GLU A 109 26.04 30.51 -26.24
N GLU A 110 25.15 30.43 -25.23
CA GLU A 110 24.92 31.33 -24.08
C GLU A 110 25.42 32.79 -24.10
N SER A 111 24.53 33.70 -23.71
CA SER A 111 24.68 34.32 -22.37
C SER A 111 23.48 35.17 -21.92
N GLY A 112 23.23 35.13 -20.60
CA GLY A 112 22.61 36.15 -19.75
C GLY A 112 21.50 37.05 -20.30
N ASN A 113 20.24 36.76 -19.93
CA ASN A 113 19.18 37.77 -19.93
C ASN A 113 18.64 37.98 -18.50
N LYS A 114 18.66 39.23 -18.01
CA LYS A 114 18.35 39.57 -16.61
C LYS A 114 16.83 39.59 -16.38
N GLY A 115 16.41 39.03 -15.25
CA GLY A 115 14.99 38.91 -14.91
C GLY A 115 14.26 40.25 -14.77
N ARG A 116 12.96 40.24 -15.04
CA ARG A 116 12.02 41.29 -14.61
C ARG A 116 11.13 40.72 -13.51
N GLN A 117 11.00 41.47 -12.42
CA GLN A 117 10.23 41.06 -11.25
C GLN A 117 8.75 40.88 -11.63
N GLY A 118 8.21 39.70 -11.35
CA GLY A 118 6.76 39.49 -11.29
C GLY A 118 6.21 40.16 -10.03
N VAL A 119 5.17 40.97 -10.19
CA VAL A 119 4.50 41.64 -9.06
C VAL A 119 3.81 40.57 -8.19
N LYS A 120 4.19 40.48 -6.91
CA LYS A 120 3.39 39.74 -5.92
C LYS A 120 1.99 40.37 -5.83
N LEU A 121 0.97 39.64 -6.26
CA LEU A 121 -0.40 39.92 -5.87
C LEU A 121 -0.72 39.02 -4.67
N ASN A 122 -0.77 39.63 -3.49
CA ASN A 122 -1.24 38.95 -2.29
C ASN A 122 -2.76 38.74 -2.42
N LEU A 123 -3.21 37.49 -2.50
CA LEU A 123 -4.54 37.09 -2.06
C LEU A 123 -4.34 36.27 -0.78
N GLY A 124 -4.78 36.83 0.35
CA GLY A 124 -4.65 36.18 1.66
C GLY A 124 -5.64 35.03 1.84
N ASP A 125 -5.34 34.15 2.79
CA ASP A 125 -6.20 33.02 3.13
C ASP A 125 -7.64 33.44 3.46
N LYS A 126 -8.58 32.66 2.91
CA LYS A 126 -9.85 32.42 3.56
C LYS A 126 -10.05 30.92 3.68
N THR A 127 -9.85 30.42 4.90
CA THR A 127 -10.16 29.06 5.31
C THR A 127 -11.62 28.75 5.02
N SER A 128 -11.87 27.88 4.04
CA SER A 128 -13.18 27.28 3.82
C SER A 128 -13.07 25.79 4.14
N ASP A 129 -13.37 25.42 5.40
CA ASP A 129 -13.33 24.04 5.88
C ASP A 129 -14.57 23.26 5.39
N VAL A 130 -14.62 23.09 4.06
CA VAL A 130 -15.77 22.53 3.35
C VAL A 130 -15.66 21.01 3.37
N ALA A 131 -16.27 20.42 4.40
CA ALA A 131 -16.58 18.99 4.46
C ALA A 131 -17.68 18.59 3.45
N SER A 132 -17.53 18.99 2.18
CA SER A 132 -18.35 18.48 1.08
C SER A 132 -18.08 16.99 0.92
N SER A 133 -19.11 16.17 1.05
CA SER A 133 -19.08 14.81 0.53
C SER A 133 -19.00 14.89 -1.00
N SER A 134 -17.79 14.97 -1.53
CA SER A 134 -17.50 15.03 -2.97
C SER A 134 -17.73 13.65 -3.60
N VAL A 135 -19.00 13.24 -3.66
CA VAL A 135 -19.45 12.07 -4.39
C VAL A 135 -19.17 12.34 -5.87
N TRP A 136 -18.22 11.61 -6.45
CA TRP A 136 -18.03 11.68 -7.90
C TRP A 136 -19.23 11.04 -8.58
N LEU A 137 -19.58 11.48 -9.79
CA LEU A 137 -20.63 10.83 -10.60
C LEU A 137 -20.35 9.34 -10.85
N ASP A 138 -19.09 8.91 -10.74
CA ASP A 138 -18.65 7.51 -10.77
C ASP A 138 -18.94 6.71 -9.48
N ASP A 139 -19.07 7.37 -8.32
CA ASP A 139 -19.28 6.71 -7.02
C ASP A 139 -20.77 6.36 -6.78
N ILE A 140 -21.71 6.91 -7.58
CA ILE A 140 -23.15 6.63 -7.50
C ILE A 140 -23.48 5.33 -8.26
N GLN A 141 -23.60 4.23 -7.53
CA GLN A 141 -24.00 2.94 -8.08
C GLN A 141 -25.52 2.90 -8.35
N GLY A 142 -25.95 2.84 -9.61
CA GLY A 142 -27.32 2.43 -9.99
C GLY A 142 -27.99 3.19 -11.15
N LEU A 143 -27.56 4.40 -11.51
CA LEU A 143 -28.26 5.24 -12.50
C LEU A 143 -27.81 4.97 -13.95
N THR A 144 -28.43 4.00 -14.61
CA THR A 144 -28.28 3.74 -16.06
C THR A 144 -29.38 4.34 -16.94
N ALA A 145 -30.40 5.00 -16.36
CA ALA A 145 -31.58 5.47 -17.09
C ALA A 145 -31.60 6.99 -17.41
N GLU A 146 -31.08 7.86 -16.54
CA GLU A 146 -31.18 9.32 -16.69
C GLU A 146 -29.79 9.98 -16.81
N VAL A 147 -29.25 10.07 -18.02
CA VAL A 147 -27.89 10.61 -18.27
C VAL A 147 -27.84 12.15 -18.23
N PHE A 148 -28.99 12.84 -18.23
CA PHE A 148 -29.06 14.31 -18.16
C PHE A 148 -30.18 14.78 -17.23
N ARG A 149 -29.83 15.58 -16.22
CA ARG A 149 -30.76 16.50 -15.56
C ARG A 149 -30.50 17.91 -16.06
N THR A 150 -31.53 18.56 -16.59
CA THR A 150 -31.53 20.02 -16.78
C THR A 150 -32.01 20.66 -15.50
N ASP A 151 -31.16 21.46 -14.85
CA ASP A 151 -31.65 22.33 -13.80
C ASP A 151 -32.59 23.38 -14.42
N LYS A 152 -33.74 23.58 -13.77
CA LYS A 152 -34.78 24.53 -14.14
C LYS A 152 -34.99 25.60 -13.07
N LYS A 153 -34.28 25.52 -11.94
CA LYS A 153 -34.27 26.56 -10.91
C LYS A 153 -33.19 27.60 -11.25
N PRO A 154 -33.46 28.91 -11.11
CA PRO A 154 -32.43 29.91 -11.21
C PRO A 154 -31.54 29.85 -9.96
N ASP A 155 -30.25 29.57 -10.15
CA ASP A 155 -29.24 29.68 -9.10
C ASP A 155 -29.17 31.14 -8.57
N PRO A 156 -29.43 31.38 -7.26
CA PRO A 156 -29.38 32.71 -6.69
C PRO A 156 -27.99 33.38 -6.73
N GLU A 157 -26.89 32.62 -6.67
CA GLU A 157 -25.55 33.21 -6.58
C GLU A 157 -25.10 33.90 -7.88
N ASN A 158 -25.73 33.56 -9.01
CA ASN A 158 -25.57 34.29 -10.27
C ASN A 158 -26.01 35.77 -10.19
N TRP A 159 -26.74 36.20 -9.15
CA TRP A 159 -27.00 37.64 -8.90
C TRP A 159 -25.82 38.38 -8.27
N GLN A 160 -24.88 37.67 -7.64
CA GLN A 160 -23.77 38.28 -6.90
C GLN A 160 -22.66 38.79 -7.85
N TYR A 161 -22.43 38.09 -8.97
CA TYR A 161 -21.38 38.39 -9.94
C TYR A 161 -21.87 39.27 -11.10
N LYS A 162 -21.88 40.60 -10.90
CA LYS A 162 -22.38 41.60 -11.87
C LYS A 162 -21.63 41.71 -13.23
N SER A 163 -20.71 40.79 -13.56
CA SER A 163 -20.15 40.65 -14.91
C SER A 163 -19.40 39.32 -15.09
N LEU A 164 -19.66 38.59 -16.18
CA LEU A 164 -18.77 37.52 -16.65
C LEU A 164 -17.55 38.12 -17.36
N TYR A 165 -16.35 37.90 -16.80
CA TYR A 165 -15.11 38.48 -17.33
C TYR A 165 -14.72 37.86 -18.68
N ARG A 166 -14.34 38.71 -19.66
CA ARG A 166 -14.04 38.31 -21.05
C ARG A 166 -12.84 37.34 -21.18
N GLY A 167 -12.05 37.15 -20.13
CA GLY A 167 -11.00 36.12 -20.06
C GLY A 167 -11.55 34.69 -19.99
N ASN A 168 -12.71 34.49 -19.37
CA ASN A 168 -13.22 33.16 -19.00
C ASN A 168 -14.04 32.50 -20.12
N ILE A 169 -14.05 33.09 -21.33
CA ILE A 169 -14.78 32.59 -22.50
C ILE A 169 -13.76 32.00 -23.48
N ALA A 170 -13.81 30.67 -23.67
CA ALA A 170 -12.93 29.95 -24.59
C ALA A 170 -13.04 30.50 -26.03
N ARG A 171 -11.93 31.00 -26.58
CA ARG A 171 -11.88 31.60 -27.91
C ARG A 171 -11.61 30.56 -29.01
N TYR A 172 -12.63 29.80 -29.37
CA TYR A 172 -12.58 28.92 -30.53
C TYR A 172 -12.23 29.70 -31.81
N LYS A 173 -11.12 29.34 -32.47
CA LYS A 173 -10.78 29.79 -33.83
C LYS A 173 -11.04 28.64 -34.80
N ARG A 174 -12.05 28.80 -35.67
CA ARG A 174 -12.38 27.83 -36.73
C ARG A 174 -11.18 27.65 -37.68
N ARG A 175 -10.79 26.40 -37.95
CA ARG A 175 -9.90 26.03 -39.07
C ARG A 175 -10.73 25.27 -40.11
N GLY A 176 -11.11 25.96 -41.18
CA GLY A 176 -11.82 25.38 -42.32
C GLY A 176 -13.34 25.29 -42.16
N ASP A 177 -14.03 25.14 -43.29
CA ASP A 177 -15.49 25.16 -43.38
C ASP A 177 -16.16 23.78 -43.41
N PHE A 178 -15.35 22.71 -43.37
CA PHE A 178 -15.79 21.31 -43.44
C PHE A 178 -15.87 20.66 -42.05
N CYS A 179 -16.85 19.77 -41.86
CA CYS A 179 -16.93 18.89 -40.70
C CYS A 179 -16.13 17.60 -40.95
N LEU A 180 -15.31 17.18 -39.99
CA LEU A 180 -14.61 15.90 -40.03
C LEU A 180 -15.61 14.74 -39.90
N GLY A 181 -15.46 13.71 -40.74
CA GLY A 181 -16.27 12.48 -40.70
C GLY A 181 -17.44 12.39 -41.69
N LEU A 182 -17.60 13.36 -42.61
CA LEU A 182 -18.67 13.34 -43.63
C LEU A 182 -18.11 13.41 -45.07
N ASP A 183 -18.86 12.89 -46.03
CA ASP A 183 -18.46 12.81 -47.45
C ASP A 183 -18.36 14.20 -48.11
N GLN A 184 -17.12 14.56 -48.46
CA GLN A 184 -16.74 15.84 -49.04
C GLN A 184 -17.46 16.18 -50.37
N LYS A 185 -17.98 15.17 -51.09
CA LYS A 185 -18.66 15.39 -52.37
C LYS A 185 -20.14 15.75 -52.25
N ARG A 186 -20.75 15.63 -51.06
CA ARG A 186 -22.21 15.70 -50.89
C ARG A 186 -22.74 16.88 -50.06
N GLN A 187 -21.88 17.68 -49.41
CA GLN A 187 -22.30 18.90 -48.73
C GLN A 187 -21.31 20.06 -48.90
N HIS A 188 -21.78 21.17 -49.45
CA HIS A 188 -21.09 22.46 -49.44
C HIS A 188 -21.90 23.42 -48.57
N ILE A 189 -21.49 23.60 -47.31
CA ILE A 189 -22.24 24.41 -46.34
C ILE A 189 -21.97 25.90 -46.60
N ILE A 190 -22.82 26.54 -47.40
CA ILE A 190 -22.78 27.98 -47.64
C ILE A 190 -23.21 28.70 -46.36
N TRP A 191 -22.27 29.41 -45.72
CA TRP A 191 -22.56 30.39 -44.70
C TRP A 191 -22.55 31.78 -45.33
N ASP A 192 -23.66 32.51 -45.25
CA ASP A 192 -23.78 33.87 -45.80
C ASP A 192 -22.85 34.85 -45.07
N ASN A 193 -21.65 35.02 -45.64
CA ASN A 193 -20.70 36.04 -45.22
C ASN A 193 -21.18 37.42 -45.67
N SER A 194 -22.06 38.04 -44.87
CA SER A 194 -22.71 39.31 -45.16
C SER A 194 -21.71 40.41 -45.55
N THR A 195 -21.63 40.71 -46.84
CA THR A 195 -20.92 41.89 -47.35
C THR A 195 -21.74 43.16 -47.10
N ALA A 196 -21.09 44.32 -47.15
CA ALA A 196 -21.62 45.55 -46.55
C ALA A 196 -22.77 46.19 -47.35
N GLU A 197 -23.96 46.19 -46.76
CA GLU A 197 -25.13 46.97 -47.20
C GLU A 197 -25.63 47.91 -46.07
N LYS A 198 -26.55 48.83 -46.42
CA LYS A 198 -26.76 50.10 -45.67
C LYS A 198 -27.76 49.99 -44.51
N LYS A 199 -27.66 50.95 -43.57
CA LYS A 199 -28.55 51.11 -42.41
C LYS A 199 -30.05 51.01 -42.78
N ARG A 200 -30.72 49.97 -42.27
CA ARG A 200 -32.16 50.01 -41.91
C ARG A 200 -32.32 49.54 -40.46
N SER A 201 -33.15 50.23 -39.69
CA SER A 201 -33.27 50.04 -38.25
C SER A 201 -34.29 48.95 -37.88
N HIS A 202 -33.93 47.68 -38.09
CA HIS A 202 -34.67 46.60 -37.45
C HIS A 202 -34.40 46.62 -35.93
N LYS A 203 -35.46 46.71 -35.12
CA LYS A 203 -35.38 46.40 -33.69
C LYS A 203 -34.84 44.98 -33.53
N ARG A 204 -33.93 44.77 -32.58
CA ARG A 204 -33.60 43.41 -32.13
C ARG A 204 -34.87 42.75 -31.59
N PRO A 205 -35.09 41.45 -31.83
CA PRO A 205 -36.14 40.73 -31.11
C PRO A 205 -35.86 40.82 -29.61
N GLU A 206 -36.89 41.21 -28.84
CA GLU A 206 -36.80 41.31 -27.39
C GLU A 206 -36.65 39.90 -26.79
N ARG A 207 -35.67 39.72 -25.89
CA ARG A 207 -35.43 38.41 -25.26
C ARG A 207 -36.60 38.07 -24.34
N TYR A 208 -36.91 36.79 -24.17
CA TYR A 208 -38.09 36.31 -23.43
C TYR A 208 -38.25 36.92 -22.02
N PHE A 209 -37.14 37.23 -21.33
CA PHE A 209 -37.13 37.86 -20.00
C PHE A 209 -37.26 39.41 -20.00
N THR A 210 -37.54 40.04 -21.13
CA THR A 210 -37.78 41.49 -21.24
C THR A 210 -39.28 41.81 -21.28
N LYS A 211 -39.68 43.01 -20.83
CA LYS A 211 -41.11 43.33 -20.61
C LYS A 211 -41.99 43.31 -21.88
N GLY A 212 -41.44 43.47 -23.09
CA GLY A 212 -42.18 43.25 -24.34
C GLY A 212 -42.20 41.77 -24.75
N GLY A 213 -41.08 41.05 -24.55
CA GLY A 213 -40.99 39.61 -24.75
C GLY A 213 -42.02 38.83 -23.90
N LEU A 214 -42.21 39.21 -22.64
CA LEU A 214 -43.19 38.58 -21.75
C LEU A 214 -44.65 38.75 -22.24
N LYS A 215 -44.96 39.86 -22.93
CA LYS A 215 -46.30 40.11 -23.49
C LYS A 215 -46.62 39.24 -24.71
N LEU A 216 -45.61 38.75 -25.43
CA LEU A 216 -45.80 37.81 -26.55
C LEU A 216 -46.10 36.37 -26.08
N LEU A 217 -45.81 36.05 -24.81
CA LEU A 217 -46.13 34.75 -24.20
C LEU A 217 -47.55 34.69 -23.60
N HIS A 218 -48.30 35.79 -23.64
CA HIS A 218 -49.67 35.94 -23.12
C HIS A 218 -50.74 35.95 -24.23
N VAL A 219 -50.46 35.33 -25.38
CA VAL A 219 -51.43 35.13 -26.45
C VAL A 219 -51.86 33.66 -26.45
N ASP A 220 -53.15 33.41 -26.24
CA ASP A 220 -53.69 32.05 -26.11
C ASP A 220 -53.48 31.21 -27.38
N GLY A 221 -53.12 29.94 -27.19
CA GLY A 221 -52.78 29.02 -28.27
C GLY A 221 -53.99 28.46 -29.01
N VAL A 222 -53.92 28.42 -30.34
CA VAL A 222 -54.95 27.80 -31.19
C VAL A 222 -54.91 26.27 -31.01
N PRO A 223 -56.04 25.61 -30.67
CA PRO A 223 -56.08 24.16 -30.52
C PRO A 223 -56.09 23.45 -31.89
N VAL A 224 -55.24 22.42 -32.03
CA VAL A 224 -55.23 21.54 -33.22
C VAL A 224 -55.72 20.16 -32.79
N GLY A 225 -56.96 19.82 -33.18
CA GLY A 225 -57.61 18.56 -32.82
C GLY A 225 -57.09 17.37 -33.62
N ASN A 226 -56.95 16.22 -32.94
CA ASN A 226 -56.50 14.96 -33.54
C ASN A 226 -57.66 14.21 -34.24
N LYS A 227 -57.37 13.47 -35.31
CA LYS A 227 -58.28 12.48 -35.92
C LYS A 227 -57.53 11.16 -36.18
N ASN A 228 -57.80 10.17 -35.32
CA ASN A 228 -57.30 8.80 -35.47
C ASN A 228 -58.02 8.05 -36.59
N GLN A 229 -57.29 7.21 -37.33
CA GLN A 229 -57.70 5.84 -37.72
C GLN A 229 -56.53 5.09 -38.37
N GLY A 230 -56.43 3.77 -38.17
CA GLY A 230 -55.47 2.89 -38.87
C GLY A 230 -54.23 2.46 -38.06
N SER A 231 -54.23 1.20 -37.63
CA SER A 231 -53.16 0.51 -36.87
C SER A 231 -52.63 -0.69 -37.66
N PRO A 232 -51.56 -1.40 -37.23
CA PRO A 232 -50.29 -0.90 -36.66
C PRO A 232 -49.04 -1.66 -37.20
N SER A 233 -47.83 -1.08 -37.08
CA SER A 233 -46.60 -1.89 -36.94
C SER A 233 -45.43 -1.13 -36.28
N HIS A 234 -44.61 -1.88 -35.53
CA HIS A 234 -43.29 -1.53 -34.96
C HIS A 234 -43.14 -0.35 -33.95
N SER A 235 -42.94 -0.72 -32.68
CA SER A 235 -42.07 -0.06 -31.68
C SER A 235 -42.09 1.48 -31.60
N CYS A 236 -42.99 2.03 -30.77
CA CYS A 236 -43.01 3.45 -30.42
C CYS A 236 -41.78 3.85 -29.57
N SER A 237 -41.15 4.97 -29.93
CA SER A 237 -40.03 5.58 -29.17
C SER A 237 -40.53 6.66 -28.19
N TRP A 238 -41.50 6.31 -27.33
CA TRP A 238 -42.07 7.23 -26.33
C TRP A 238 -42.39 6.51 -25.01
N ILE A 239 -42.19 7.21 -23.89
CA ILE A 239 -42.62 6.79 -22.56
C ILE A 239 -44.02 7.38 -22.33
N PRO A 240 -45.04 6.58 -21.96
CA PRO A 240 -46.33 7.11 -21.54
C PRO A 240 -46.17 7.79 -20.17
N VAL A 241 -46.53 9.07 -20.08
CA VAL A 241 -46.77 9.70 -18.79
C VAL A 241 -48.13 9.21 -18.31
N SER A 242 -48.18 8.53 -17.16
CA SER A 242 -49.43 8.21 -16.50
C SER A 242 -50.18 9.50 -16.19
N SER A 243 -51.35 9.67 -16.80
CA SER A 243 -52.31 10.65 -16.33
C SER A 243 -52.69 10.28 -14.90
N LEU A 244 -52.37 11.14 -13.94
CA LEU A 244 -53.16 11.23 -12.73
C LEU A 244 -54.52 11.75 -13.17
N ASP A 245 -55.54 10.90 -13.05
CA ASP A 245 -56.91 11.31 -13.30
C ASP A 245 -57.27 12.44 -12.33
N THR A 246 -57.69 13.58 -12.88
CA THR A 246 -58.10 14.74 -12.10
C THR A 246 -59.57 14.59 -11.73
N ASP A 247 -59.83 13.69 -10.78
CA ASP A 247 -61.11 13.62 -10.09
C ASP A 247 -61.37 14.95 -9.35
N ASP A 248 -62.61 15.41 -9.43
CA ASP A 248 -63.21 16.57 -8.76
C ASP A 248 -62.47 17.93 -8.87
N ILE A 249 -62.84 18.70 -9.89
CA ILE A 249 -62.74 20.16 -9.87
C ILE A 249 -63.59 20.70 -8.70
N PRO A 250 -63.02 21.39 -7.69
CA PRO A 250 -63.78 21.88 -6.55
C PRO A 250 -64.86 22.89 -6.98
N ALA A 251 -66.10 22.68 -6.53
CA ALA A 251 -67.22 23.53 -6.90
C ALA A 251 -67.02 24.99 -6.45
N THR A 252 -67.19 25.93 -7.37
CA THR A 252 -66.99 27.37 -7.14
C THR A 252 -68.08 27.96 -6.25
N SER A 253 -67.86 27.91 -4.94
CA SER A 253 -68.67 28.66 -3.97
C SER A 253 -68.36 30.16 -4.02
N SER A 254 -69.32 31.00 -3.60
CA SER A 254 -69.19 32.45 -3.56
C SER A 254 -68.02 32.96 -2.69
N VAL A 255 -67.53 32.12 -1.76
CA VAL A 255 -66.42 32.43 -0.83
C VAL A 255 -65.07 31.86 -1.30
N ASN A 256 -65.05 31.06 -2.37
CA ASN A 256 -63.82 30.65 -3.08
C ASN A 256 -64.03 30.71 -4.61
N PRO A 257 -64.29 31.90 -5.18
CA PRO A 257 -64.62 32.05 -6.60
C PRO A 257 -63.45 31.75 -7.56
N LEU A 258 -62.25 31.48 -7.03
CA LEU A 258 -61.04 31.14 -7.79
C LEU A 258 -60.54 29.71 -7.55
N GLY A 259 -61.19 28.93 -6.67
CA GLY A 259 -60.79 27.55 -6.38
C GLY A 259 -59.43 27.39 -5.67
N ILE A 260 -58.91 28.43 -5.02
CA ILE A 260 -57.54 28.47 -4.46
C ILE A 260 -57.47 27.85 -3.05
N TYR A 261 -58.51 28.05 -2.24
CA TYR A 261 -58.59 27.47 -0.89
C TYR A 261 -59.02 26.00 -0.93
N ASP A 262 -58.50 25.18 -0.01
CA ASP A 262 -58.89 23.79 0.12
C ASP A 262 -60.33 23.62 0.66
N PRO A 263 -60.97 22.44 0.52
CA PRO A 263 -62.37 22.25 0.90
C PRO A 263 -62.66 22.62 2.37
N MET A 264 -61.74 22.31 3.30
CA MET A 264 -61.94 22.59 4.72
C MET A 264 -61.83 24.08 5.04
N THR A 265 -60.89 24.79 4.42
CA THR A 265 -60.78 26.24 4.48
C THR A 265 -62.01 26.92 3.86
N THR A 266 -62.57 26.39 2.77
CA THR A 266 -63.81 26.95 2.20
C THR A 266 -65.03 26.75 3.11
N LEU A 267 -65.16 25.61 3.79
CA LEU A 267 -66.23 25.36 4.75
C LEU A 267 -66.10 26.27 5.98
N TRP A 268 -64.87 26.49 6.47
CA TRP A 268 -64.59 27.45 7.53
C TRP A 268 -64.93 28.90 7.11
N LEU A 269 -64.53 29.33 5.92
CA LEU A 269 -64.88 30.64 5.34
C LEU A 269 -66.39 30.82 5.09
N GLN A 270 -67.13 29.72 4.89
CA GLN A 270 -68.60 29.71 4.83
C GLN A 270 -69.28 29.72 6.22
N GLY A 271 -68.51 29.85 7.31
CA GLY A 271 -69.04 29.84 8.68
C GLY A 271 -69.45 28.45 9.20
N LYS A 272 -68.97 27.38 8.58
CA LYS A 272 -69.28 25.97 8.91
C LYS A 272 -68.01 25.19 9.29
N GLY A 273 -67.25 25.73 10.24
CA GLY A 273 -66.22 24.94 10.93
C GLY A 273 -66.83 23.82 11.77
N PRO A 274 -66.14 22.68 11.96
CA PRO A 274 -66.58 21.64 12.89
C PRO A 274 -66.50 22.15 14.35
N PRO A 275 -67.38 21.68 15.26
CA PRO A 275 -67.31 22.02 16.68
C PRO A 275 -66.09 21.37 17.36
N GLU A 276 -65.53 22.05 18.36
CA GLU A 276 -64.37 21.59 19.11
C GLU A 276 -64.75 20.64 20.27
N HIS A 277 -63.74 19.91 20.76
CA HIS A 277 -63.72 19.07 21.98
C HIS A 277 -64.53 17.75 22.00
N GLU A 278 -63.78 16.69 21.67
CA GLU A 278 -63.39 15.62 22.62
C GLU A 278 -64.06 14.22 22.64
N THR A 279 -63.16 13.24 22.75
CA THR A 279 -63.27 11.87 23.28
C THR A 279 -63.83 10.71 22.43
N LEU A 280 -62.99 9.66 22.40
CA LEU A 280 -63.28 8.22 22.34
C LEU A 280 -63.53 7.51 20.99
N LYS A 281 -62.49 6.72 20.63
CA LYS A 281 -62.50 5.33 20.13
C LYS A 281 -62.52 5.04 18.61
N GLN A 282 -61.46 4.31 18.26
CA GLN A 282 -61.33 3.26 17.24
C GLN A 282 -61.17 3.62 15.76
N GLU A 283 -59.92 3.39 15.29
CA GLU A 283 -59.58 2.70 14.03
C GLU A 283 -60.09 3.35 12.72
N ASN A 284 -59.29 4.17 12.03
CA ASN A 284 -58.06 3.71 11.36
C ASN A 284 -57.02 4.86 11.14
N PRO A 285 -55.70 4.60 11.27
CA PRO A 285 -54.67 5.61 10.97
C PRO A 285 -54.53 5.89 9.47
N HIS A 286 -54.37 7.16 9.11
CA HIS A 286 -54.03 7.57 7.74
C HIS A 286 -52.60 7.18 7.37
N VAL A 287 -52.38 6.81 6.11
CA VAL A 287 -51.03 6.52 5.58
C VAL A 287 -50.19 7.79 5.52
N ILE A 288 -49.14 7.85 6.33
CA ILE A 288 -48.01 8.79 6.22
C ILE A 288 -46.75 7.97 5.91
N SER A 289 -45.78 8.56 5.22
CA SER A 289 -44.65 7.83 4.61
C SER A 289 -43.61 7.31 5.61
N GLU A 290 -43.83 6.10 6.15
CA GLU A 290 -42.90 5.45 7.11
C GLU A 290 -41.84 4.52 6.47
N ASN A 291 -42.00 4.14 5.20
CA ASN A 291 -41.36 2.96 4.58
C ASN A 291 -39.81 2.90 4.56
N GLY A 292 -39.11 3.96 4.96
CA GLY A 292 -37.66 3.92 5.19
C GLY A 292 -37.28 3.51 6.62
N ASN A 293 -37.99 4.03 7.62
CA ASN A 293 -37.63 3.89 9.03
C ASN A 293 -38.31 2.69 9.70
N SER A 294 -39.55 2.36 9.30
CA SER A 294 -40.25 1.17 9.80
C SER A 294 -39.47 -0.11 9.50
N GLY A 295 -38.88 -0.24 8.30
CA GLY A 295 -38.04 -1.38 7.93
C GLY A 295 -36.73 -1.50 8.72
N LEU A 296 -36.15 -0.40 9.19
CA LEU A 296 -34.96 -0.42 10.04
C LEU A 296 -35.30 -0.76 11.50
N MET A 297 -36.40 -0.21 12.03
CA MET A 297 -36.87 -0.53 13.38
C MET A 297 -37.39 -1.97 13.46
N ALA A 298 -38.10 -2.45 12.43
CA ALA A 298 -38.52 -3.85 12.32
C ALA A 298 -37.31 -4.82 12.30
N LYS A 299 -36.18 -4.44 11.67
CA LYS A 299 -34.92 -5.20 11.79
C LYS A 299 -34.35 -5.18 13.21
N VAL A 300 -34.38 -4.05 13.92
CA VAL A 300 -34.01 -4.00 15.35
C VAL A 300 -34.89 -4.96 16.16
N GLU A 301 -36.19 -4.97 15.92
CA GLU A 301 -37.13 -5.88 16.57
C GLU A 301 -36.91 -7.35 16.20
N GLU A 302 -36.57 -7.64 14.94
CA GLU A 302 -36.22 -8.98 14.45
C GLU A 302 -34.94 -9.51 15.10
N TYR A 303 -33.88 -8.70 15.18
CA TYR A 303 -32.66 -9.07 15.91
C TYR A 303 -32.94 -9.28 17.41
N ASN A 304 -33.65 -8.36 18.06
CA ASN A 304 -34.05 -8.54 19.46
C ASN A 304 -34.95 -9.76 19.65
N LYS A 305 -35.79 -10.13 18.67
CA LYS A 305 -36.61 -11.34 18.70
C LYS A 305 -35.72 -12.59 18.63
N LYS A 306 -34.86 -12.71 17.62
CA LYS A 306 -33.91 -13.83 17.47
C LYS A 306 -33.01 -14.00 18.70
N ILE A 307 -32.49 -12.90 19.25
CA ILE A 307 -31.67 -12.89 20.46
C ILE A 307 -32.44 -13.32 21.73
N ARG A 308 -33.77 -13.16 21.77
CA ARG A 308 -34.63 -13.68 22.85
C ARG A 308 -35.04 -15.14 22.64
N GLU A 309 -35.09 -15.59 21.39
CA GLU A 309 -35.42 -16.97 21.00
C GLU A 309 -34.20 -17.90 21.18
N ASP A 310 -33.01 -17.48 20.71
CA ASP A 310 -31.73 -18.18 20.86
C ASP A 310 -30.63 -17.28 21.49
N PRO A 311 -30.64 -17.02 22.81
CA PRO A 311 -29.64 -16.16 23.48
C PRO A 311 -28.17 -16.60 23.37
N THR A 312 -27.95 -17.85 22.93
CA THR A 312 -26.64 -18.48 22.73
C THR A 312 -26.06 -18.32 21.32
N ASP A 313 -26.80 -17.78 20.34
CA ASP A 313 -26.23 -17.57 19.01
C ASP A 313 -25.35 -16.31 18.95
N VAL A 314 -24.04 -16.55 19.07
CA VAL A 314 -22.99 -15.54 18.95
C VAL A 314 -23.05 -14.75 17.63
N LYS A 315 -23.58 -15.33 16.54
CA LYS A 315 -23.62 -14.66 15.22
C LYS A 315 -24.67 -13.55 15.19
N THR A 316 -25.91 -13.82 15.57
CA THR A 316 -26.96 -12.79 15.62
C THR A 316 -26.64 -11.67 16.62
N TRP A 317 -25.95 -11.95 17.72
CA TRP A 317 -25.38 -10.90 18.60
C TRP A 317 -24.36 -10.00 17.87
N MET A 318 -23.38 -10.59 17.18
CA MET A 318 -22.36 -9.83 16.44
C MET A 318 -22.94 -9.06 15.24
N ASP A 319 -23.88 -9.67 14.51
CA ASP A 319 -24.60 -9.03 13.42
C ASP A 319 -25.43 -7.83 13.93
N PHE A 320 -26.12 -7.98 15.06
CA PHE A 320 -26.90 -6.90 15.68
C PHE A 320 -26.03 -5.72 16.16
N VAL A 321 -24.80 -5.99 16.61
CA VAL A 321 -23.79 -4.96 16.92
C VAL A 321 -23.33 -4.24 15.65
N SER A 322 -23.07 -4.97 14.56
CA SER A 322 -22.68 -4.36 13.26
C SER A 322 -23.82 -3.55 12.63
N PHE A 323 -25.07 -3.97 12.82
CA PHE A 323 -26.25 -3.28 12.32
C PHE A 323 -26.44 -1.89 12.95
N GLN A 324 -25.88 -1.63 14.14
CA GLN A 324 -25.85 -0.29 14.73
C GLN A 324 -25.03 0.72 13.88
N ASP A 325 -24.07 0.27 13.08
CA ASP A 325 -23.33 1.14 12.14
C ASP A 325 -24.13 1.43 10.87
N GLU A 326 -24.99 0.49 10.42
CA GLU A 326 -25.89 0.72 9.30
C GLU A 326 -26.98 1.74 9.66
N LEU A 327 -27.53 1.65 10.87
CA LEU A 327 -28.48 2.64 11.42
C LEU A 327 -27.90 4.07 11.44
N MET A 328 -26.57 4.21 11.56
CA MET A 328 -25.87 5.50 11.52
C MET A 328 -25.54 6.02 10.11
N ARG A 329 -25.74 5.20 9.06
CA ARG A 329 -25.62 5.65 7.66
C ARG A 329 -26.93 6.18 7.08
N GLY A 330 -28.06 5.98 7.77
CA GLY A 330 -29.33 6.61 7.43
C GLY A 330 -29.39 8.09 7.83
N PRO A 331 -30.20 8.93 7.16
CA PRO A 331 -30.43 10.31 7.58
C PRO A 331 -31.20 10.34 8.91
N SER A 332 -30.53 10.74 9.98
CA SER A 332 -31.12 10.75 11.33
C SER A 332 -32.22 11.80 11.46
N CYS A 333 -33.33 11.44 12.11
CA CYS A 333 -34.53 12.26 12.32
C CYS A 333 -34.27 13.59 13.07
N TYR A 334 -33.09 13.77 13.68
CA TYR A 334 -32.79 14.87 14.61
C TYR A 334 -31.81 15.93 14.06
N SER A 335 -31.34 15.83 12.82
CA SER A 335 -30.36 16.77 12.24
C SER A 335 -30.98 17.91 11.41
N VAL A 336 -31.73 18.81 12.07
CA VAL A 336 -32.13 20.12 11.52
C VAL A 336 -31.77 21.23 12.50
N SER A 337 -30.47 21.55 12.59
CA SER A 337 -29.92 22.80 13.14
C SER A 337 -28.40 22.78 13.08
N GLU A 338 -27.77 23.92 12.78
CA GLU A 338 -26.31 24.06 12.72
C GLU A 338 -25.62 23.71 14.05
N GLY A 339 -24.33 23.37 14.01
CA GLY A 339 -23.55 22.82 15.14
C GLY A 339 -23.13 21.35 14.96
N ASP A 340 -22.72 20.99 13.76
CA ASP A 340 -22.80 19.60 13.28
C ASP A 340 -21.66 18.67 13.77
N GLN A 341 -20.47 19.20 14.07
CA GLN A 341 -19.35 18.35 14.55
C GLN A 341 -19.54 17.83 15.98
N GLU A 342 -20.01 18.67 16.93
CA GLU A 342 -20.27 18.21 18.29
C GLU A 342 -21.44 17.24 18.37
N LYS A 343 -22.51 17.51 17.63
CA LYS A 343 -23.70 16.63 17.58
C LYS A 343 -23.31 15.24 17.07
N ARG A 344 -22.49 15.16 16.01
CA ARG A 344 -21.93 13.89 15.50
C ARG A 344 -21.06 13.16 16.52
N LYS A 345 -20.16 13.84 17.24
CA LYS A 345 -19.34 13.23 18.31
C LYS A 345 -20.22 12.67 19.45
N LYS A 346 -21.24 13.44 19.85
CA LYS A 346 -22.23 13.02 20.87
C LYS A 346 -23.05 11.81 20.41
N SER A 347 -23.50 11.77 19.14
CA SER A 347 -24.23 10.60 18.60
C SER A 347 -23.36 9.35 18.44
N LEU A 348 -22.10 9.50 18.04
CA LEU A 348 -21.15 8.36 17.94
C LEU A 348 -20.94 7.73 19.33
N LYS A 349 -20.68 8.55 20.36
CA LYS A 349 -20.54 8.08 21.75
C LYS A 349 -21.78 7.29 22.19
N LEU A 350 -22.98 7.82 21.92
CA LEU A 350 -24.26 7.18 22.27
C LEU A 350 -24.50 5.84 21.54
N VAL A 351 -23.96 5.65 20.34
CA VAL A 351 -24.02 4.37 19.60
C VAL A 351 -23.00 3.38 20.13
N LEU A 352 -21.80 3.83 20.45
CA LEU A 352 -20.76 3.02 21.08
C LEU A 352 -21.19 2.55 22.48
N GLU A 353 -21.87 3.40 23.26
CA GLU A 353 -22.50 3.05 24.54
C GLU A 353 -23.60 1.99 24.36
N LYS A 354 -24.46 2.13 23.34
CA LYS A 354 -25.47 1.11 23.00
C LYS A 354 -24.84 -0.23 22.58
N LYS A 355 -23.82 -0.21 21.73
CA LYS A 355 -23.09 -1.42 21.31
C LYS A 355 -22.43 -2.12 22.51
N LEU A 356 -21.83 -1.35 23.42
CA LEU A 356 -21.22 -1.86 24.64
C LEU A 356 -22.29 -2.54 25.53
N ALA A 357 -23.44 -1.90 25.77
CA ALA A 357 -24.55 -2.49 26.52
C ALA A 357 -25.21 -3.71 25.83
N ILE A 358 -25.12 -3.84 24.50
CA ILE A 358 -25.52 -5.05 23.76
C ILE A 358 -24.48 -6.17 24.01
N LEU A 359 -23.19 -5.87 23.93
CA LEU A 359 -22.12 -6.83 24.13
C LEU A 359 -21.96 -7.29 25.59
N GLU A 360 -22.27 -6.45 26.57
CA GLU A 360 -22.32 -6.86 27.98
C GLU A 360 -23.38 -7.94 28.18
N LYS A 361 -24.61 -7.74 27.68
CA LYS A 361 -25.67 -8.76 27.71
C LYS A 361 -25.31 -10.03 26.93
N ALA A 362 -24.62 -9.90 25.81
CA ALA A 362 -24.13 -11.03 25.02
C ALA A 362 -23.07 -11.86 25.78
N VAL A 363 -22.21 -11.20 26.56
CA VAL A 363 -21.17 -11.84 27.40
C VAL A 363 -21.79 -12.43 28.68
N GLU A 364 -22.84 -11.81 29.24
CA GLU A 364 -23.65 -12.36 30.33
C GLU A 364 -24.37 -13.66 29.89
N SER A 365 -24.94 -13.69 28.67
CA SER A 365 -25.60 -14.90 28.14
C SER A 365 -24.61 -15.95 27.61
N ASN A 366 -23.38 -15.56 27.25
CA ASN A 366 -22.35 -16.47 26.74
C ASN A 366 -20.99 -16.32 27.48
N PRO A 367 -20.87 -16.65 28.79
CA PRO A 367 -19.66 -16.39 29.57
C PRO A 367 -18.40 -17.13 29.12
N SER A 368 -18.53 -18.17 28.28
CA SER A 368 -17.43 -18.96 27.73
C SER A 368 -16.91 -18.43 26.37
N ASN A 369 -17.65 -17.56 25.67
CA ASN A 369 -17.26 -17.11 24.34
C ASN A 369 -16.14 -16.05 24.40
N VAL A 370 -15.10 -16.24 23.58
CA VAL A 370 -13.93 -15.34 23.53
C VAL A 370 -14.15 -14.16 22.58
N ASP A 371 -14.82 -14.36 21.45
CA ASP A 371 -15.00 -13.30 20.43
C ASP A 371 -15.94 -12.19 20.87
N LEU A 372 -17.00 -12.48 21.64
CA LEU A 372 -17.86 -11.46 22.26
C LEU A 372 -17.08 -10.62 23.29
N LYS A 373 -16.22 -11.25 24.10
CA LYS A 373 -15.35 -10.53 25.05
C LYS A 373 -14.30 -9.67 24.33
N LEU A 374 -13.76 -10.15 23.21
CA LEU A 374 -12.86 -9.38 22.35
C LEU A 374 -13.56 -8.21 21.67
N ALA A 375 -14.80 -8.38 21.20
CA ALA A 375 -15.62 -7.30 20.66
C ALA A 375 -15.91 -6.25 21.74
N ARG A 376 -16.24 -6.67 22.97
CA ARG A 376 -16.40 -5.78 24.13
C ARG A 376 -15.11 -4.97 24.37
N LEU A 377 -13.97 -5.64 24.47
CA LEU A 377 -12.66 -4.99 24.70
C LEU A 377 -12.30 -3.97 23.60
N LYS A 378 -12.62 -4.26 22.33
CA LYS A 378 -12.43 -3.34 21.20
C LYS A 378 -13.32 -2.09 21.23
N LEU A 379 -14.40 -2.07 22.02
CA LEU A 379 -15.16 -0.84 22.29
C LEU A 379 -14.67 -0.15 23.58
N CYS A 380 -14.32 -0.94 24.61
CA CYS A 380 -13.77 -0.41 25.86
C CYS A 380 -12.51 0.45 25.66
N THR A 381 -11.71 0.19 24.62
CA THR A 381 -10.55 1.03 24.22
C THR A 381 -10.89 2.48 23.89
N GLU A 382 -12.14 2.79 23.50
CA GLU A 382 -12.58 4.16 23.20
C GLU A 382 -13.14 4.90 24.43
N PHE A 383 -13.39 4.18 25.53
CA PHE A 383 -14.07 4.71 26.73
C PHE A 383 -13.25 4.68 28.01
N TRP A 384 -12.40 3.67 28.17
CA TRP A 384 -11.69 3.39 29.43
C TRP A 384 -10.22 3.80 29.32
N GLU A 385 -9.61 4.11 30.45
CA GLU A 385 -8.16 4.29 30.50
C GLU A 385 -7.43 3.03 29.99
N PRO A 386 -6.32 3.16 29.24
CA PRO A 386 -5.50 2.03 28.83
C PRO A 386 -5.08 1.13 30.00
N SER A 387 -4.88 1.72 31.19
CA SER A 387 -4.56 1.05 32.45
C SER A 387 -5.63 0.03 32.89
N ALA A 388 -6.91 0.31 32.63
CA ALA A 388 -8.05 -0.54 32.96
C ALA A 388 -8.28 -1.60 31.87
N VAL A 389 -8.18 -1.21 30.59
CA VAL A 389 -8.32 -2.14 29.46
C VAL A 389 -7.24 -3.23 29.51
N VAL A 390 -5.98 -2.89 29.80
CA VAL A 390 -4.89 -3.86 29.98
C VAL A 390 -5.19 -4.87 31.10
N LYS A 391 -5.80 -4.46 32.23
CA LYS A 391 -6.17 -5.38 33.31
C LYS A 391 -7.26 -6.37 32.88
N GLU A 392 -8.23 -5.93 32.10
CA GLU A 392 -9.29 -6.81 31.57
C GLU A 392 -8.77 -7.78 30.51
N TRP A 393 -7.83 -7.36 29.66
CA TRP A 393 -7.09 -8.27 28.79
C TRP A 393 -6.28 -9.32 29.58
N GLN A 394 -5.57 -8.90 30.63
CA GLN A 394 -4.80 -9.82 31.49
C GLN A 394 -5.69 -10.88 32.15
N LYS A 395 -6.89 -10.50 32.63
CA LYS A 395 -7.90 -11.46 33.10
C LYS A 395 -8.34 -12.41 31.98
N LEU A 396 -8.62 -11.90 30.78
CA LEU A 396 -9.08 -12.72 29.65
C LEU A 396 -8.04 -13.74 29.20
N VAL A 397 -6.77 -13.33 29.14
CA VAL A 397 -5.63 -14.20 28.82
C VAL A 397 -5.38 -15.23 29.92
N PHE A 398 -5.47 -14.84 31.20
CA PHE A 398 -5.36 -15.77 32.34
C PHE A 398 -6.47 -16.83 32.37
N LEU A 399 -7.68 -16.51 31.88
CA LEU A 399 -8.79 -17.46 31.76
C LEU A 399 -8.68 -18.41 30.55
N HIS A 400 -7.87 -18.08 29.54
CA HIS A 400 -7.74 -18.86 28.31
C HIS A 400 -6.26 -18.93 27.83
N PRO A 401 -5.31 -19.39 28.69
CA PRO A 401 -3.88 -19.32 28.42
C PRO A 401 -3.43 -20.18 27.23
N ASN A 402 -4.21 -21.21 26.88
CA ASN A 402 -3.96 -22.14 25.78
C ASN A 402 -4.45 -21.62 24.39
N ASN A 403 -5.00 -20.40 24.29
CA ASN A 403 -5.48 -19.84 23.03
C ASN A 403 -4.46 -18.86 22.40
N PRO A 404 -3.65 -19.28 21.41
CA PRO A 404 -2.63 -18.41 20.82
C PRO A 404 -3.21 -17.27 19.98
N ALA A 405 -4.43 -17.41 19.43
CA ALA A 405 -5.09 -16.34 18.68
C ALA A 405 -5.59 -15.21 19.61
N LEU A 406 -5.92 -15.53 20.86
CA LEU A 406 -6.17 -14.53 21.91
C LEU A 406 -4.87 -13.80 22.29
N TRP A 407 -3.78 -14.54 22.50
CA TRP A 407 -2.45 -13.96 22.76
C TRP A 407 -2.00 -13.03 21.62
N GLN A 408 -2.16 -13.41 20.35
CA GLN A 408 -1.78 -12.54 19.22
C GLN A 408 -2.54 -11.20 19.24
N LYS A 409 -3.84 -11.21 19.55
CA LYS A 409 -4.66 -9.99 19.68
C LYS A 409 -4.24 -9.14 20.88
N TYR A 410 -3.91 -9.75 22.03
CA TYR A 410 -3.42 -9.05 23.23
C TYR A 410 -2.03 -8.42 23.01
N LEU A 411 -1.12 -9.13 22.36
CA LEU A 411 0.21 -8.63 22.02
C LEU A 411 0.12 -7.45 21.05
N LEU A 412 -0.70 -7.54 20.00
CA LEU A 412 -0.96 -6.44 19.07
C LEU A 412 -1.56 -5.20 19.78
N PHE A 413 -2.47 -5.39 20.73
CA PHE A 413 -3.00 -4.29 21.55
C PHE A 413 -1.91 -3.62 22.41
N CYS A 414 -1.10 -4.40 23.13
CA CYS A 414 -0.01 -3.87 23.94
C CYS A 414 1.09 -3.19 23.10
N GLN A 415 1.32 -3.70 21.90
CA GLN A 415 2.29 -3.20 20.93
C GLN A 415 1.81 -1.90 20.24
N SER A 416 0.51 -1.69 20.05
CA SER A 416 -0.04 -0.49 19.39
C SER A 416 -0.33 0.68 20.33
N GLN A 417 -0.62 0.43 21.61
CA GLN A 417 -1.02 1.47 22.57
C GLN A 417 0.14 2.38 23.02
N PHE A 418 0.49 3.39 22.21
CA PHE A 418 1.59 4.37 22.42
C PHE A 418 1.77 4.86 23.87
N SER A 419 0.67 5.19 24.57
CA SER A 419 0.69 5.72 25.94
C SER A 419 1.14 4.71 27.02
N THR A 420 1.23 3.43 26.68
CA THR A 420 1.69 2.36 27.58
C THR A 420 2.75 1.46 26.94
N PHE A 421 3.20 1.80 25.74
CA PHE A 421 4.18 1.08 24.95
C PHE A 421 5.61 1.37 25.45
N LEU A 422 6.38 0.31 25.61
CA LEU A 422 7.82 0.26 25.90
C LEU A 422 8.33 -1.04 25.26
N VAL A 423 9.50 -1.03 24.61
CA VAL A 423 10.04 -2.21 23.90
C VAL A 423 10.34 -3.35 24.87
N SER A 424 11.02 -3.08 25.99
CA SER A 424 11.37 -4.04 27.06
C SER A 424 10.11 -4.73 27.60
N LYS A 425 9.06 -3.96 27.86
CA LYS A 425 7.78 -4.42 28.37
C LYS A 425 7.09 -5.37 27.39
N VAL A 426 6.99 -4.98 26.12
CA VAL A 426 6.34 -5.80 25.06
C VAL A 426 7.18 -7.05 24.76
N HIS A 427 8.52 -6.94 24.71
CA HIS A 427 9.44 -8.07 24.62
C HIS A 427 9.22 -9.08 25.77
N SER A 428 9.11 -8.60 27.01
CA SER A 428 8.80 -9.46 28.16
C SER A 428 7.41 -10.12 28.08
N LEU A 429 6.45 -9.51 27.38
CA LEU A 429 5.11 -10.07 27.16
C LEU A 429 5.13 -11.18 26.10
N TYR A 430 5.97 -11.06 25.06
CA TYR A 430 6.24 -12.17 24.14
C TYR A 430 6.88 -13.36 24.86
N GLY A 431 7.91 -13.14 25.68
CA GLY A 431 8.51 -14.19 26.50
C GLY A 431 7.52 -14.87 27.45
N LYS A 432 6.69 -14.09 28.17
CA LYS A 432 5.61 -14.62 29.02
C LYS A 432 4.56 -15.42 28.22
N CYS A 433 4.25 -14.99 26.99
CA CYS A 433 3.36 -15.74 26.09
C CYS A 433 3.97 -17.09 25.69
N LEU A 434 5.21 -17.10 25.19
CA LEU A 434 5.88 -18.28 24.66
C LEU A 434 6.20 -19.32 25.75
N SER A 435 6.64 -18.86 26.92
CA SER A 435 6.81 -19.74 28.10
C SER A 435 5.50 -20.33 28.62
N THR A 436 4.39 -19.56 28.62
CA THR A 436 3.06 -20.08 29.01
C THR A 436 2.55 -21.11 27.99
N LEU A 437 2.64 -20.82 26.70
CA LEU A 437 2.23 -21.77 25.65
C LEU A 437 3.13 -23.02 25.64
N SER A 438 4.43 -22.90 25.94
CA SER A 438 5.32 -24.05 26.10
C SER A 438 4.94 -24.92 27.31
N ALA A 439 4.56 -24.32 28.43
CA ALA A 439 4.07 -25.06 29.60
C ALA A 439 2.72 -25.76 29.37
N VAL A 440 1.90 -25.24 28.45
CA VAL A 440 0.69 -25.92 27.93
C VAL A 440 1.08 -27.06 26.97
N GLN A 441 2.01 -26.84 26.05
CA GLN A 441 2.50 -27.82 25.06
C GLN A 441 3.19 -29.03 25.73
N ASP A 442 4.03 -28.81 26.75
CA ASP A 442 4.67 -29.86 27.56
C ASP A 442 3.71 -30.54 28.56
N GLY A 443 2.42 -30.19 28.59
CA GLY A 443 1.43 -30.77 29.51
C GLY A 443 1.60 -30.39 30.98
N SER A 444 2.50 -29.46 31.31
CA SER A 444 2.74 -29.00 32.68
C SER A 444 1.53 -28.23 33.25
N MET A 445 0.76 -27.56 32.39
CA MET A 445 -0.49 -26.88 32.75
C MET A 445 -1.72 -27.80 32.66
N VAL A 446 -1.82 -28.77 33.58
CA VAL A 446 -2.91 -29.79 33.64
C VAL A 446 -4.32 -29.21 33.48
N SER A 447 -4.56 -27.98 33.94
CA SER A 447 -5.85 -27.27 33.83
C SER A 447 -6.30 -26.91 32.41
N HIS A 448 -5.40 -26.79 31.43
CA HIS A 448 -5.69 -26.27 30.09
C HIS A 448 -4.88 -27.06 29.04
N PRO A 449 -5.47 -28.03 28.33
CA PRO A 449 -4.77 -28.80 27.31
C PRO A 449 -4.40 -27.94 26.10
N ALA A 450 -3.33 -28.32 25.40
CA ALA A 450 -2.91 -27.70 24.14
C ALA A 450 -3.99 -27.83 23.05
N LEU A 451 -4.14 -26.79 22.25
CA LEU A 451 -5.04 -26.78 21.08
C LEU A 451 -4.32 -27.32 19.84
N PRO A 452 -5.03 -27.88 18.84
CA PRO A 452 -4.41 -28.24 17.56
C PRO A 452 -3.74 -27.01 16.92
N GLY A 453 -2.52 -27.19 16.43
CA GLY A 453 -1.71 -26.10 15.86
C GLY A 453 -1.02 -25.17 16.88
N THR A 454 -0.97 -25.53 18.17
CA THR A 454 -0.26 -24.70 19.19
C THR A 454 1.23 -24.50 18.83
N GLU A 455 1.93 -25.54 18.34
CA GLU A 455 3.35 -25.46 17.96
C GLU A 455 3.58 -24.49 16.77
N GLU A 456 2.74 -24.57 15.74
CA GLU A 456 2.74 -23.66 14.58
C GLU A 456 2.50 -22.21 15.02
N ALA A 457 1.57 -22.01 15.96
CA ALA A 457 1.23 -20.69 16.48
C ALA A 457 2.32 -20.13 17.42
N MET A 458 3.02 -20.97 18.20
CA MET A 458 4.21 -20.56 18.95
C MET A 458 5.31 -20.10 18.00
N LEU A 459 5.60 -20.84 16.93
CA LEU A 459 6.57 -20.42 15.92
C LEU A 459 6.15 -19.10 15.25
N ALA A 460 4.87 -18.92 14.92
CA ALA A 460 4.37 -17.65 14.37
C ALA A 460 4.54 -16.46 15.35
N LEU A 461 4.26 -16.65 16.64
CA LEU A 461 4.43 -15.63 17.68
C LEU A 461 5.91 -15.32 17.96
N TYR A 462 6.77 -16.32 17.95
CA TYR A 462 8.23 -16.18 18.04
C TYR A 462 8.79 -15.38 16.85
N LEU A 463 8.37 -15.69 15.63
CA LEU A 463 8.77 -14.91 14.44
C LEU A 463 8.23 -13.47 14.49
N GLN A 464 7.03 -13.26 15.03
CA GLN A 464 6.48 -11.93 15.27
C GLN A 464 7.34 -11.13 16.29
N GLN A 465 7.85 -11.77 17.35
CA GLN A 465 8.79 -11.15 18.30
C GLN A 465 10.12 -10.73 17.62
N CYS A 466 10.71 -11.61 16.80
CA CYS A 466 11.95 -11.26 16.07
C CYS A 466 11.73 -10.09 15.09
N HIS A 467 10.61 -10.06 14.37
CA HIS A 467 10.28 -8.94 13.49
C HIS A 467 9.95 -7.65 14.26
N PHE A 468 9.33 -7.75 15.44
CA PHE A 468 9.09 -6.62 16.35
C PHE A 468 10.40 -5.97 16.81
N LEU A 469 11.35 -6.76 17.32
CA LEU A 469 12.67 -6.27 17.74
C LEU A 469 13.43 -5.61 16.58
N ARG A 470 13.45 -6.24 15.39
CA ARG A 470 14.00 -5.63 14.15
C ARG A 470 13.35 -4.28 13.84
N GLN A 471 12.02 -4.15 13.95
CA GLN A 471 11.32 -2.90 13.68
C GLN A 471 11.59 -1.82 14.74
N ALA A 472 11.84 -2.21 15.99
CA ALA A 472 12.33 -1.32 17.04
C ALA A 472 13.83 -0.97 16.91
N GLY A 473 14.53 -1.58 15.93
CA GLY A 473 15.97 -1.43 15.68
C GLY A 473 16.88 -2.30 16.54
N HIS A 474 16.33 -3.09 17.48
CA HIS A 474 17.07 -4.03 18.36
C HIS A 474 17.50 -5.29 17.61
N SER A 475 18.25 -5.08 16.53
CA SER A 475 18.73 -6.07 15.57
C SER A 475 19.59 -7.15 16.24
N GLU A 476 20.46 -6.72 17.15
CA GLU A 476 21.37 -7.53 17.95
C GLU A 476 20.62 -8.58 18.78
N LYS A 477 19.52 -8.18 19.44
CA LYS A 477 18.65 -9.07 20.22
C LYS A 477 17.82 -9.99 19.32
N ALA A 478 17.31 -9.48 18.20
CA ALA A 478 16.54 -10.26 17.24
C ALA A 478 17.35 -11.38 16.57
N VAL A 479 18.62 -11.12 16.24
CA VAL A 479 19.55 -12.13 15.72
C VAL A 479 19.97 -13.10 16.82
N SER A 480 20.21 -12.60 18.04
CA SER A 480 20.54 -13.45 19.19
C SER A 480 19.44 -14.47 19.51
N LEU A 481 18.16 -14.07 19.44
CA LEU A 481 17.02 -15.01 19.51
C LEU A 481 17.17 -16.10 18.45
N PHE A 482 17.33 -15.74 17.17
CA PHE A 482 17.48 -16.73 16.10
C PHE A 482 18.70 -17.64 16.29
N GLN A 483 19.86 -17.13 16.70
CA GLN A 483 21.02 -17.96 17.01
C GLN A 483 20.72 -18.94 18.14
N ALA A 484 20.18 -18.44 19.26
CA ALA A 484 19.82 -19.24 20.43
C ALA A 484 18.81 -20.34 20.07
N GLN A 485 17.71 -19.99 19.39
CA GLN A 485 16.67 -20.94 18.99
C GLN A 485 17.19 -21.96 17.96
N MET A 486 18.09 -21.58 17.05
CA MET A 486 18.71 -22.49 16.07
C MET A 486 19.68 -23.48 16.74
N ASP A 487 20.56 -23.03 17.63
CA ASP A 487 21.44 -23.91 18.41
C ASP A 487 20.63 -24.81 19.37
N PHE A 488 19.62 -24.25 20.04
CA PHE A 488 18.67 -24.98 20.88
C PHE A 488 17.86 -26.02 20.09
N THR A 489 17.53 -25.78 18.82
CA THR A 489 16.74 -26.73 18.02
C THR A 489 17.62 -27.82 17.42
N PHE A 490 18.67 -27.45 16.70
CA PHE A 490 19.43 -28.35 15.84
C PHE A 490 20.67 -28.96 16.52
N PHE A 491 21.26 -28.29 17.50
CA PHE A 491 22.48 -28.71 18.17
C PHE A 491 22.23 -29.18 19.61
N LYS A 492 21.02 -29.70 19.89
CA LYS A 492 20.58 -30.19 21.22
C LYS A 492 21.35 -31.46 21.67
N PRO A 493 21.95 -31.49 22.88
CA PRO A 493 22.49 -32.69 23.51
C PRO A 493 21.41 -33.77 23.68
N ASP A 494 21.76 -35.04 23.49
CA ASP A 494 20.76 -36.13 23.60
C ASP A 494 20.21 -36.26 25.02
N ASN A 495 21.07 -36.10 26.03
CA ASN A 495 20.76 -36.18 27.47
C ASN A 495 19.66 -35.19 27.93
N VAL A 496 19.36 -34.15 27.13
CA VAL A 496 18.44 -33.05 27.48
C VAL A 496 17.09 -33.18 26.76
N LYS A 497 16.96 -34.05 25.76
CA LYS A 497 15.79 -34.11 24.86
C LYS A 497 14.45 -34.40 25.53
N ASP A 498 14.46 -35.25 26.56
CA ASP A 498 13.25 -35.75 27.20
C ASP A 498 12.71 -34.84 28.32
N LEU A 499 13.48 -33.81 28.70
CA LEU A 499 13.06 -32.82 29.71
C LEU A 499 11.92 -31.91 29.17
N PRO A 500 11.11 -31.29 30.04
CA PRO A 500 10.21 -30.20 29.65
C PRO A 500 11.01 -28.98 29.18
N THR A 501 10.43 -28.15 28.31
CA THR A 501 11.11 -27.01 27.66
C THR A 501 11.86 -26.11 28.65
N ARG A 502 11.24 -25.80 29.80
CA ARG A 502 11.89 -25.03 30.88
C ARG A 502 13.22 -25.65 31.34
N GLY A 503 13.25 -26.95 31.62
CA GLY A 503 14.49 -27.63 32.02
C GLY A 503 15.52 -27.65 30.90
N GLN A 504 15.09 -27.74 29.64
CA GLN A 504 16.00 -27.64 28.49
C GLN A 504 16.63 -26.23 28.36
N VAL A 505 15.89 -25.19 28.72
CA VAL A 505 16.36 -23.79 28.75
C VAL A 505 17.36 -23.58 29.90
N GLU A 506 17.06 -24.10 31.10
CA GLU A 506 17.96 -24.07 32.27
C GLU A 506 19.30 -24.82 32.00
N PHE A 507 19.32 -25.84 31.14
CA PHE A 507 20.56 -26.49 30.67
C PHE A 507 21.25 -25.80 29.47
N PHE A 508 20.61 -24.81 28.83
CA PHE A 508 21.14 -24.07 27.69
C PHE A 508 21.85 -22.77 28.11
N GLU A 509 21.37 -22.14 29.19
CA GLU A 509 21.93 -20.92 29.80
C GLU A 509 23.47 -20.96 29.94
N PRO A 510 24.11 -21.99 30.55
CA PRO A 510 25.57 -22.01 30.70
C PRO A 510 26.36 -22.13 29.39
N PHE A 511 25.72 -22.57 28.30
CA PHE A 511 26.32 -22.56 26.96
C PHE A 511 26.27 -21.16 26.34
N TRP A 512 25.15 -20.43 26.51
CA TRP A 512 25.00 -19.07 25.99
C TRP A 512 26.03 -18.11 26.60
N ASP A 513 26.23 -18.22 27.91
CA ASP A 513 27.09 -17.35 28.72
C ASP A 513 28.58 -17.74 28.66
N SER A 514 28.91 -18.93 28.15
CA SER A 514 30.31 -19.34 27.90
C SER A 514 31.05 -18.45 26.88
N GLY A 515 30.29 -17.69 26.09
CA GLY A 515 30.79 -16.81 25.04
C GLY A 515 31.28 -17.54 23.78
N GLU A 516 31.11 -18.87 23.68
CA GLU A 516 31.50 -19.67 22.50
C GLU A 516 30.90 -19.12 21.18
N PRO A 517 31.57 -19.31 20.03
CA PRO A 517 31.02 -18.87 18.75
C PRO A 517 29.70 -19.59 18.43
N ARG A 518 28.66 -18.79 18.18
CA ARG A 518 27.26 -19.17 17.95
C ARG A 518 27.01 -19.42 16.47
N ILE A 519 25.90 -20.07 16.12
CA ILE A 519 25.64 -20.42 14.71
C ILE A 519 25.70 -19.20 13.76
N GLY A 520 26.43 -19.37 12.66
CA GLY A 520 26.79 -18.31 11.70
C GLY A 520 28.18 -17.69 11.91
N GLU A 521 28.80 -17.86 13.07
CA GLU A 521 30.12 -17.28 13.37
C GLU A 521 31.29 -18.20 12.98
N LYS A 522 32.48 -17.59 12.78
CA LYS A 522 33.73 -18.29 12.48
C LYS A 522 34.06 -19.24 13.64
N GLY A 523 34.21 -20.53 13.34
CA GLY A 523 34.57 -21.57 14.33
C GLY A 523 33.40 -22.24 15.06
N ALA A 524 32.16 -21.72 14.99
CA ALA A 524 31.01 -22.19 15.76
C ALA A 524 30.75 -23.70 15.68
N LYS A 525 30.53 -24.38 16.83
CA LYS A 525 30.37 -25.85 16.92
C LYS A 525 28.98 -26.30 17.39
N GLY A 526 28.23 -25.41 18.06
CA GLY A 526 26.91 -25.66 18.62
C GLY A 526 26.91 -26.41 19.98
N TRP A 527 25.79 -26.27 20.69
CA TRP A 527 25.62 -26.63 22.11
C TRP A 527 26.05 -28.07 22.47
N LYS A 528 25.63 -29.09 21.71
CA LYS A 528 26.01 -30.49 21.92
C LYS A 528 27.52 -30.73 21.85
N ALA A 529 28.23 -30.04 20.96
CA ALA A 529 29.69 -30.19 20.86
C ALA A 529 30.40 -29.58 22.07
N TRP A 530 29.88 -28.47 22.60
CA TRP A 530 30.37 -27.84 23.83
C TRP A 530 30.08 -28.70 25.07
N MET A 531 28.86 -29.23 25.22
CA MET A 531 28.51 -30.08 26.37
C MET A 531 29.42 -31.32 26.43
N HIS A 532 29.62 -32.02 25.30
CA HIS A 532 30.56 -33.14 25.19
C HIS A 532 32.05 -32.77 25.34
N GLN A 533 32.39 -31.48 25.42
CA GLN A 533 33.72 -30.99 25.73
C GLN A 533 33.85 -30.67 27.24
N GLN A 534 32.82 -30.08 27.85
CA GLN A 534 32.75 -29.88 29.30
C GLN A 534 32.73 -31.22 30.05
N GLU A 535 31.95 -32.20 29.58
CA GLU A 535 31.92 -33.59 30.09
C GLU A 535 33.32 -34.27 30.10
N LYS A 536 34.28 -33.78 29.31
CA LYS A 536 35.64 -34.32 29.19
C LYS A 536 36.70 -33.46 29.90
N GLY A 537 36.30 -32.39 30.60
CA GLY A 537 37.22 -31.47 31.27
C GLY A 537 38.20 -30.76 30.33
N GLY A 538 37.89 -30.66 29.04
CA GLY A 538 38.82 -30.23 28.01
C GLY A 538 38.76 -28.74 27.73
N TRP A 539 39.73 -27.97 28.24
CA TRP A 539 39.94 -26.57 27.84
C TRP A 539 40.13 -26.44 26.31
N ILE A 540 39.49 -25.46 25.68
CA ILE A 540 39.77 -25.11 24.28
C ILE A 540 41.02 -24.24 24.26
N VAL A 541 42.14 -24.77 23.75
CA VAL A 541 43.11 -23.92 23.07
C VAL A 541 42.40 -23.42 21.82
N ILE A 542 42.06 -22.13 21.79
CA ILE A 542 41.58 -21.48 20.58
C ILE A 542 42.83 -21.36 19.71
N ASN A 543 42.97 -22.25 18.71
CA ASN A 543 43.94 -22.02 17.64
C ASN A 543 43.64 -20.62 17.07
N PRO A 544 44.62 -19.71 17.00
CA PRO A 544 44.40 -18.41 16.39
C PRO A 544 43.89 -18.62 14.96
N PRO A 545 42.95 -17.78 14.48
CA PRO A 545 42.67 -17.74 13.05
C PRO A 545 43.96 -17.39 12.31
N ASP A 546 44.17 -17.97 11.12
CA ASP A 546 45.25 -17.54 10.25
C ASP A 546 45.12 -16.02 9.97
N GLU A 547 46.25 -15.30 10.02
CA GLU A 547 46.34 -13.84 9.89
C GLU A 547 46.14 -13.38 8.42
N ASP A 548 44.94 -13.62 7.88
CA ASP A 548 44.50 -13.18 6.55
C ASP A 548 43.69 -11.87 6.65
N GLU A 549 44.26 -10.80 6.09
CA GLU A 549 43.76 -9.41 6.04
C GLU A 549 43.50 -8.73 7.40
N GLU A 550 44.34 -7.72 7.71
CA GLU A 550 43.90 -6.60 8.54
C GLU A 550 42.65 -6.00 7.90
N ASP A 551 41.48 -6.25 8.48
CA ASP A 551 40.28 -5.51 8.12
C ASP A 551 40.50 -4.06 8.57
N ILE A 552 40.93 -3.22 7.61
CA ILE A 552 40.96 -1.78 7.76
C ILE A 552 39.54 -1.38 8.15
N GLU A 553 39.36 -1.03 9.42
CA GLU A 553 38.17 -0.35 9.88
C GLU A 553 38.08 0.93 9.04
N GLU A 554 37.10 0.98 8.12
CA GLU A 554 36.69 2.24 7.50
C GLU A 554 36.12 3.10 8.65
N GLU A 555 37.04 3.82 9.30
CA GLU A 555 36.83 4.71 10.43
C GLU A 555 35.62 5.61 10.17
N GLN A 556 35.01 6.09 11.25
CA GLN A 556 33.70 6.74 11.20
C GLN A 556 33.77 8.20 10.68
N GLU A 557 34.67 8.48 9.73
CA GLU A 557 34.78 9.75 9.04
C GLU A 557 33.42 10.17 8.48
N ILE A 558 32.92 11.29 9.01
CA ILE A 558 31.79 12.01 8.45
C ILE A 558 32.23 12.56 7.09
N LYS A 559 31.83 11.84 6.03
CA LYS A 559 32.27 12.04 4.64
C LYS A 559 32.00 13.44 4.08
N ASP A 560 31.14 14.19 4.74
CA ASP A 560 30.94 15.63 4.51
C ASP A 560 30.45 16.31 5.82
N LYS A 561 31.41 16.82 6.61
CA LYS A 561 31.14 17.60 7.84
C LYS A 561 30.37 18.91 7.57
N SER A 562 30.19 19.32 6.31
CA SER A 562 29.37 20.51 5.97
C SER A 562 27.86 20.24 5.88
N LEU A 563 27.44 18.96 5.92
CA LEU A 563 26.02 18.61 5.92
C LEU A 563 25.35 18.97 7.27
N PRO A 564 24.03 19.31 7.27
CA PRO A 564 23.29 19.56 8.51
C PRO A 564 23.34 18.39 9.49
N LYS A 565 23.37 18.69 10.81
CA LYS A 565 23.46 17.68 11.90
C LYS A 565 22.52 16.48 11.71
N TRP A 566 21.26 16.71 11.33
CA TRP A 566 20.28 15.66 11.07
C TRP A 566 20.62 14.71 9.91
N GLN A 567 21.32 15.19 8.87
CA GLN A 567 21.77 14.35 7.75
C GLN A 567 22.95 13.48 8.14
N ASN A 568 23.90 14.04 8.90
CA ASN A 568 25.03 13.28 9.42
C ASN A 568 24.57 12.24 10.46
N TRP A 569 23.64 12.59 11.34
CA TRP A 569 22.96 11.62 12.21
C TRP A 569 22.32 10.47 11.42
N LEU A 570 21.45 10.78 10.44
CA LEU A 570 20.80 9.78 9.59
C LEU A 570 21.79 8.96 8.75
N HIS A 571 22.99 9.46 8.46
CA HIS A 571 24.02 8.71 7.73
C HIS A 571 24.70 7.71 8.65
N ILE A 572 25.16 8.15 9.83
CA ILE A 572 25.89 7.31 10.78
C ILE A 572 24.94 6.27 11.39
N GLU A 573 23.72 6.63 11.79
CA GLU A 573 22.74 5.69 12.35
C GLU A 573 22.38 4.58 11.35
N ARG A 574 22.13 4.93 10.07
CA ARG A 574 21.90 3.92 9.00
C ARG A 574 23.16 3.09 8.71
N SER A 575 24.35 3.65 8.91
CA SER A 575 25.62 2.93 8.75
C SER A 575 25.88 1.96 9.91
N ARG A 576 25.61 2.37 11.15
CA ARG A 576 25.72 1.52 12.35
C ARG A 576 24.66 0.43 12.36
N GLU A 577 23.39 0.71 12.01
CA GLU A 577 22.36 -0.32 11.80
C GLU A 577 22.82 -1.39 10.77
N GLY A 578 23.49 -0.98 9.69
CA GLY A 578 24.02 -1.87 8.66
C GLY A 578 25.35 -2.59 8.98
N ARG A 579 25.98 -2.30 10.13
CA ARG A 579 27.23 -2.92 10.61
C ARG A 579 26.99 -3.66 11.93
N HIS A 580 26.50 -2.96 12.95
CA HIS A 580 26.31 -3.42 14.33
C HIS A 580 24.99 -4.18 14.52
N TRP A 581 24.59 -5.00 13.55
CA TRP A 581 23.38 -5.83 13.61
C TRP A 581 23.60 -7.17 14.33
N LEU A 582 24.87 -7.54 14.57
CA LEU A 582 25.28 -8.69 15.39
C LEU A 582 25.57 -8.25 16.83
N PRO A 583 25.28 -9.12 17.84
CA PRO A 583 25.62 -8.85 19.24
C PRO A 583 27.13 -8.73 19.42
N TRP A 584 27.55 -7.74 20.21
CA TRP A 584 28.97 -7.57 20.56
C TRP A 584 29.38 -8.57 21.65
N ARG A 585 30.63 -9.04 21.59
CA ARG A 585 31.27 -9.86 22.62
C ARG A 585 32.76 -9.52 22.70
N PRO A 586 33.39 -9.67 23.88
CA PRO A 586 34.81 -9.39 24.05
C PRO A 586 35.67 -10.40 23.27
N ASP A 587 36.59 -9.89 22.45
CA ASP A 587 37.57 -10.73 21.76
C ASP A 587 38.66 -11.22 22.73
N LYS A 588 38.55 -12.49 23.11
CA LYS A 588 39.50 -13.21 23.97
C LYS A 588 40.93 -13.24 23.40
N THR A 589 41.12 -13.02 22.09
CA THR A 589 42.45 -12.92 21.46
C THR A 589 43.06 -11.52 21.62
N LYS A 590 42.23 -10.47 21.54
CA LYS A 590 42.62 -9.06 21.79
C LYS A 590 42.70 -8.70 23.29
N LYS A 591 42.37 -9.64 24.18
CA LYS A 591 42.26 -9.47 25.65
C LYS A 591 41.18 -8.48 26.09
N GLN A 592 40.16 -8.27 25.27
CA GLN A 592 39.01 -7.44 25.65
C GLN A 592 38.21 -8.11 26.79
N THR A 593 37.54 -7.27 27.56
CA THR A 593 36.63 -7.58 28.66
C THR A 593 35.24 -7.02 28.34
N GLU A 594 34.22 -7.35 29.14
CA GLU A 594 32.86 -6.83 28.92
C GLU A 594 32.75 -5.32 29.19
N GLU A 595 33.73 -4.74 29.89
CA GLU A 595 33.85 -3.29 30.15
C GLU A 595 34.39 -2.51 28.93
N ASP A 596 35.06 -3.18 27.98
CA ASP A 596 35.61 -2.56 26.75
C ASP A 596 34.54 -2.35 25.64
N CYS A 597 33.26 -2.30 26.00
CA CYS A 597 32.15 -2.18 25.06
C CYS A 597 31.59 -0.75 25.03
N GLU A 598 31.83 -0.05 23.93
CA GLU A 598 31.36 1.33 23.66
C GLU A 598 29.83 1.49 23.77
N ASP A 599 29.07 0.42 23.54
CA ASP A 599 27.62 0.44 23.34
C ASP A 599 26.99 -0.79 24.03
N PRO A 600 26.68 -0.70 25.35
CA PRO A 600 26.23 -1.84 26.15
C PRO A 600 24.94 -2.52 25.66
N GLU A 601 24.07 -1.83 24.91
CA GLU A 601 22.87 -2.45 24.32
C GLU A 601 23.20 -3.52 23.25
N ARG A 602 24.45 -3.56 22.75
CA ARG A 602 24.93 -4.62 21.87
C ARG A 602 25.25 -5.93 22.61
N GLN A 603 25.38 -5.89 23.93
CA GLN A 603 25.57 -7.08 24.75
C GLN A 603 24.21 -7.74 25.01
N VAL A 604 24.06 -9.00 24.62
CA VAL A 604 22.78 -9.73 24.73
C VAL A 604 22.94 -10.91 25.69
N VAL A 605 22.55 -10.67 26.94
CA VAL A 605 22.52 -11.62 28.06
C VAL A 605 21.45 -12.70 27.87
N PHE A 606 21.50 -13.78 28.63
CA PHE A 606 20.52 -14.85 28.49
C PHE A 606 19.08 -14.46 28.89
N ASP A 607 18.91 -13.56 29.86
CA ASP A 607 17.60 -13.06 30.31
C ASP A 607 16.76 -12.44 29.20
N ASP A 608 17.39 -11.82 28.18
CA ASP A 608 16.70 -11.29 27.00
C ASP A 608 16.04 -12.39 26.14
N LEU A 609 16.41 -13.66 26.32
CA LEU A 609 16.18 -14.73 25.35
C LEU A 609 15.51 -15.96 25.95
N GLY A 610 15.91 -16.39 27.16
CA GLY A 610 15.53 -17.68 27.73
C GLY A 610 14.03 -17.91 27.84
N SER A 611 13.26 -16.86 28.18
CA SER A 611 11.79 -16.93 28.26
C SER A 611 11.07 -17.09 26.92
N SER A 612 11.76 -16.86 25.80
CA SER A 612 11.23 -16.97 24.43
C SER A 612 11.65 -18.25 23.69
N LEU A 613 12.53 -19.08 24.27
CA LEU A 613 12.97 -20.32 23.65
C LEU A 613 11.85 -21.37 23.68
N ILE A 614 11.55 -21.97 22.51
CA ILE A 614 10.45 -22.93 22.32
C ILE A 614 10.94 -24.28 21.81
N LYS A 615 10.29 -25.37 22.27
CA LYS A 615 10.58 -26.74 21.84
C LYS A 615 9.81 -27.08 20.56
N ILE A 616 10.50 -26.99 19.41
CA ILE A 616 9.96 -27.39 18.11
C ILE A 616 10.26 -28.88 17.87
N SER A 617 9.21 -29.68 17.76
CA SER A 617 9.26 -31.14 17.58
C SER A 617 9.02 -31.56 16.13
N SER A 618 8.23 -30.80 15.37
CA SER A 618 7.91 -31.11 13.97
C SER A 618 9.06 -30.73 13.02
N PRO A 619 9.57 -31.65 12.16
CA PRO A 619 10.68 -31.37 11.25
C PRO A 619 10.32 -30.31 10.19
N ASP A 620 9.05 -30.27 9.74
CA ASP A 620 8.58 -29.23 8.82
C ASP A 620 8.65 -27.84 9.47
N LEU A 621 8.35 -27.72 10.77
CA LEU A 621 8.46 -26.47 11.52
C LEU A 621 9.92 -26.08 11.82
N GLN A 622 10.80 -27.07 12.05
CA GLN A 622 12.24 -26.83 12.15
C GLN A 622 12.80 -26.29 10.82
N PHE A 623 12.39 -26.87 9.68
CA PHE A 623 12.75 -26.37 8.36
C PHE A 623 12.12 -24.99 8.07
N GLN A 624 10.91 -24.72 8.57
CA GLN A 624 10.26 -23.40 8.47
C GLN A 624 11.00 -22.33 9.30
N LEU A 625 11.45 -22.64 10.53
CA LEU A 625 12.28 -21.75 11.34
C LEU A 625 13.55 -21.36 10.57
N LEU A 626 14.26 -22.34 10.02
CA LEU A 626 15.46 -22.12 9.20
C LEU A 626 15.16 -21.23 7.99
N CYS A 627 14.10 -21.50 7.24
CA CYS A 627 13.69 -20.66 6.10
C CYS A 627 13.32 -19.23 6.52
N SER A 628 12.73 -19.08 7.70
CA SER A 628 12.33 -17.79 8.25
C SER A 628 13.55 -16.97 8.69
N PHE A 629 14.56 -17.59 9.30
CA PHE A 629 15.81 -16.91 9.64
C PHE A 629 16.61 -16.53 8.37
N LEU A 630 16.66 -17.41 7.36
CA LEU A 630 17.21 -17.08 6.05
C LEU A 630 16.51 -15.87 5.42
N GLN A 631 15.17 -15.84 5.43
CA GLN A 631 14.38 -14.69 4.96
C GLN A 631 14.66 -13.41 5.77
N PHE A 632 14.81 -13.51 7.09
CA PHE A 632 15.16 -12.40 7.99
C PHE A 632 16.56 -11.82 7.69
N LEU A 633 17.52 -12.69 7.35
CA LEU A 633 18.84 -12.34 6.83
C LEU A 633 18.81 -11.80 5.38
N GLY A 634 17.66 -11.81 4.71
CA GLY A 634 17.48 -11.30 3.34
C GLY A 634 17.76 -12.31 2.22
N VAL A 635 17.90 -13.60 2.55
CA VAL A 635 17.96 -14.69 1.57
C VAL A 635 16.55 -14.99 1.04
N PRO A 636 16.36 -15.14 -0.28
CA PRO A 636 15.06 -15.49 -0.85
C PRO A 636 14.70 -16.94 -0.53
N CYS A 637 13.58 -17.14 0.17
CA CYS A 637 13.02 -18.46 0.50
C CYS A 637 11.53 -18.52 0.18
N GLU A 638 11.01 -19.70 -0.18
CA GLU A 638 9.58 -19.97 -0.42
C GLU A 638 8.80 -20.13 0.91
N CYS A 639 8.99 -19.23 1.88
CA CYS A 639 8.31 -19.28 3.17
C CYS A 639 7.02 -18.45 3.16
N GLN A 640 5.91 -19.02 3.64
CA GLN A 640 4.64 -18.30 3.81
C GLN A 640 4.50 -17.89 5.29
N LEU A 641 4.82 -16.64 5.60
CA LEU A 641 4.48 -16.02 6.88
C LEU A 641 2.96 -15.98 7.05
N LEU A 642 2.45 -16.09 8.28
CA LEU A 642 1.01 -16.07 8.52
C LEU A 642 0.41 -14.71 8.13
N PRO A 643 -0.71 -14.66 7.39
CA PRO A 643 -1.32 -13.40 6.96
C PRO A 643 -1.68 -12.44 8.11
N SER A 644 -1.85 -12.93 9.34
CA SER A 644 -2.14 -12.10 10.51
C SER A 644 -0.96 -11.26 11.02
N PHE A 645 0.30 -11.61 10.68
CA PHE A 645 1.48 -10.82 11.05
C PHE A 645 2.27 -10.25 9.87
N LEU A 646 2.00 -10.71 8.64
CA LEU A 646 2.62 -10.19 7.41
C LEU A 646 2.55 -8.65 7.32
N TYR A 647 1.36 -8.07 7.49
CA TYR A 647 1.16 -6.62 7.36
C TYR A 647 1.82 -5.82 8.50
N ILE A 648 1.94 -6.39 9.70
CA ILE A 648 2.62 -5.78 10.85
C ILE A 648 4.12 -5.65 10.55
N ALA A 649 4.71 -6.70 9.96
CA ALA A 649 6.12 -6.72 9.59
C ALA A 649 6.47 -5.89 8.34
N MET A 650 5.47 -5.49 7.52
CA MET A 650 5.71 -4.78 6.26
C MET A 650 6.11 -3.32 6.46
N ASP A 651 7.31 -2.98 6.01
CA ASP A 651 7.93 -1.66 6.11
C ASP A 651 8.69 -1.22 4.84
N GLU A 652 8.76 -2.07 3.79
CA GLU A 652 9.61 -1.86 2.62
C GLU A 652 8.85 -1.71 1.29
N ASN A 653 9.17 -0.66 0.53
CA ASN A 653 8.55 -0.31 -0.76
C ASN A 653 8.76 -1.31 -1.91
N ASN A 654 9.54 -2.38 -1.72
CA ASN A 654 9.92 -3.30 -2.80
C ASN A 654 8.74 -4.03 -3.45
N ILE A 655 7.58 -4.12 -2.78
CA ILE A 655 6.32 -4.65 -3.33
C ILE A 655 5.90 -4.00 -4.66
N PHE A 656 6.31 -2.74 -4.90
CA PHE A 656 6.07 -2.01 -6.15
C PHE A 656 7.21 -2.11 -7.18
N GLY A 657 8.20 -2.98 -6.99
CA GLY A 657 9.46 -3.01 -7.76
C GLY A 657 9.28 -3.13 -9.28
N HIS A 658 9.70 -2.10 -10.03
CA HIS A 658 9.50 -2.01 -11.49
C HIS A 658 10.66 -2.59 -12.35
N GLY A 659 11.80 -2.95 -11.75
CA GLY A 659 13.11 -2.90 -12.43
C GLY A 659 13.49 -3.97 -13.48
N GLN A 660 12.64 -4.95 -13.84
CA GLN A 660 13.04 -5.98 -14.84
C GLN A 660 11.90 -6.62 -15.65
N HIS A 661 10.66 -6.67 -15.14
CA HIS A 661 9.54 -7.36 -15.80
C HIS A 661 9.10 -6.81 -17.17
N GLU A 662 9.69 -5.70 -17.65
CA GLU A 662 9.49 -5.19 -19.01
C GLU A 662 10.50 -5.74 -20.03
N GLN A 663 11.67 -6.24 -19.58
CA GLN A 663 12.69 -6.79 -20.49
C GLN A 663 12.44 -8.26 -20.79
N SER A 664 12.25 -9.10 -19.76
CA SER A 664 11.90 -10.52 -19.89
C SER A 664 10.58 -10.84 -19.17
N PRO A 665 9.41 -10.74 -19.83
CA PRO A 665 8.12 -11.01 -19.20
C PRO A 665 7.80 -12.51 -19.01
N LEU A 666 8.49 -13.43 -19.69
CA LEU A 666 8.44 -14.88 -19.44
C LEU A 666 9.47 -15.28 -18.39
N THR A 667 10.75 -14.87 -18.58
CA THR A 667 11.87 -15.34 -17.74
C THR A 667 12.26 -14.39 -16.62
N SER A 668 11.38 -13.45 -16.25
CA SER A 668 11.58 -12.63 -15.07
C SER A 668 11.62 -13.50 -13.83
N PHE A 669 12.78 -13.52 -13.18
CA PHE A 669 13.03 -14.20 -11.91
C PHE A 669 12.22 -13.50 -10.80
N ASP A 670 10.94 -13.87 -10.67
CA ASP A 670 10.02 -13.41 -9.62
C ASP A 670 10.47 -13.96 -8.27
N LEU A 671 11.47 -13.30 -7.69
CA LEU A 671 11.85 -13.45 -6.30
C LEU A 671 10.61 -13.10 -5.43
N PRO A 672 10.23 -13.90 -4.42
CA PRO A 672 9.13 -13.57 -3.54
C PRO A 672 9.48 -12.31 -2.73
N VAL A 673 8.86 -11.18 -3.07
CA VAL A 673 9.04 -9.91 -2.35
C VAL A 673 8.00 -9.81 -1.24
N SER A 674 8.43 -9.99 0.00
CA SER A 674 7.56 -9.93 1.18
C SER A 674 7.08 -8.52 1.55
N GLY A 675 7.78 -7.46 1.11
CA GLY A 675 7.56 -6.09 1.58
C GLY A 675 8.10 -5.82 2.99
N ILE A 676 8.92 -6.73 3.52
CA ILE A 676 9.57 -6.67 4.84
C ILE A 676 11.08 -6.47 4.59
N SER A 677 11.69 -5.45 5.18
CA SER A 677 13.15 -5.27 5.06
C SER A 677 13.90 -6.37 5.83
N SER A 678 15.01 -6.83 5.29
CA SER A 678 15.92 -7.72 6.02
C SER A 678 16.65 -6.97 7.13
N ILE A 679 17.23 -7.71 8.08
CA ILE A 679 18.07 -7.17 9.16
C ILE A 679 19.14 -6.20 8.62
N GLY A 680 19.47 -5.15 9.36
CA GLY A 680 20.46 -4.14 8.96
C GLY A 680 20.05 -3.20 7.80
N HIS A 681 18.82 -3.28 7.28
CA HIS A 681 18.34 -2.41 6.18
C HIS A 681 17.17 -1.50 6.61
N MET A 682 17.45 -0.18 6.70
CA MET A 682 16.45 0.87 6.94
C MET A 682 16.50 1.95 5.83
N ASP A 683 16.32 1.53 4.57
CA ASP A 683 16.30 2.42 3.40
C ASP A 683 15.07 3.37 3.43
N ALA A 684 15.28 4.62 2.99
CA ALA A 684 14.25 5.66 2.94
C ALA A 684 13.20 5.40 1.85
N VAL A 685 11.94 5.81 2.10
CA VAL A 685 10.78 5.62 1.21
C VAL A 685 11.07 6.05 -0.25
N SER A 686 11.76 7.18 -0.40
CA SER A 686 12.10 7.82 -1.67
C SER A 686 13.24 7.13 -2.44
N GLN A 687 14.06 6.31 -1.77
CA GLN A 687 15.31 5.79 -2.33
C GLN A 687 15.21 4.31 -2.77
N GLY A 688 14.29 3.55 -2.17
CA GLY A 688 14.11 2.11 -2.42
C GLY A 688 15.30 1.27 -1.95
N ARG A 689 15.19 -0.08 -2.02
CA ARG A 689 16.27 -0.95 -1.53
C ARG A 689 17.52 -0.83 -2.40
N LYS A 690 18.58 -0.21 -1.86
CA LYS A 690 19.81 0.08 -2.62
C LYS A 690 20.79 -1.10 -2.69
N ARG A 691 20.72 -2.05 -1.76
CA ARG A 691 21.64 -3.20 -1.64
C ARG A 691 20.90 -4.50 -1.37
N VAL A 692 21.25 -5.58 -2.08
CA VAL A 692 20.88 -6.96 -1.75
C VAL A 692 22.09 -7.60 -1.08
N GLY A 693 21.94 -8.01 0.17
CA GLY A 693 23.03 -8.50 1.01
C GLY A 693 23.79 -7.42 1.79
N HIS A 694 24.71 -7.89 2.63
CA HIS A 694 25.23 -7.19 3.82
C HIS A 694 26.61 -6.53 3.62
N SER A 695 27.25 -6.15 4.73
CA SER A 695 28.70 -5.91 4.84
C SER A 695 29.52 -7.17 4.52
N LYS A 696 30.86 -7.07 4.58
CA LYS A 696 31.75 -8.25 4.50
C LYS A 696 31.31 -9.31 5.52
N GLU A 697 31.21 -8.91 6.80
CA GLU A 697 30.94 -9.85 7.89
C GLU A 697 29.59 -10.55 7.73
N GLY A 698 28.54 -9.85 7.29
CA GLY A 698 27.22 -10.47 7.10
C GLY A 698 27.15 -11.42 5.90
N GLU A 699 27.92 -11.17 4.84
CA GLU A 699 28.08 -12.13 3.74
C GLU A 699 28.85 -13.37 4.20
N GLU A 700 29.82 -13.25 5.12
CA GLU A 700 30.52 -14.37 5.72
C GLU A 700 29.65 -15.13 6.74
N PHE A 701 28.86 -14.42 7.56
CA PHE A 701 27.88 -15.01 8.46
C PHE A 701 26.90 -15.92 7.72
N ILE A 702 26.30 -15.43 6.62
CA ILE A 702 25.39 -16.22 5.78
C ILE A 702 26.12 -17.44 5.18
N GLN A 703 27.36 -17.29 4.72
CA GLN A 703 28.14 -18.42 4.20
C GLN A 703 28.43 -19.47 5.29
N ASN A 704 28.92 -19.06 6.47
CA ASN A 704 29.19 -19.96 7.61
C ASN A 704 27.91 -20.68 8.06
N PHE A 705 26.79 -19.96 8.13
CA PHE A 705 25.47 -20.50 8.44
C PHE A 705 25.06 -21.59 7.43
N PHE A 706 25.17 -21.35 6.12
CA PHE A 706 24.91 -22.38 5.10
C PHE A 706 25.85 -23.58 5.25
N HIS A 707 27.15 -23.38 5.48
CA HIS A 707 28.12 -24.47 5.69
C HIS A 707 27.81 -25.31 6.95
N ARG A 708 27.20 -24.73 8.00
CA ARG A 708 26.79 -25.45 9.21
C ARG A 708 25.42 -26.13 9.09
N MET A 709 24.46 -25.53 8.40
CA MET A 709 23.11 -26.11 8.26
C MET A 709 23.01 -27.18 7.17
N LEU A 710 23.69 -27.01 6.03
CA LEU A 710 23.58 -27.95 4.89
C LEU A 710 23.93 -29.43 5.22
N PRO A 711 24.89 -29.75 6.10
CA PRO A 711 25.17 -31.14 6.48
C PRO A 711 24.09 -31.81 7.33
N LEU A 712 23.21 -31.06 7.99
CA LEU A 712 22.21 -31.59 8.93
C LEU A 712 20.97 -32.19 8.22
N PHE A 713 20.68 -31.72 7.01
CA PHE A 713 19.52 -32.17 6.23
C PHE A 713 19.91 -33.23 5.20
N SER A 714 18.91 -33.92 4.65
CA SER A 714 19.11 -34.91 3.58
C SER A 714 18.05 -34.75 2.47
N GLY A 715 18.34 -35.32 1.30
CA GLY A 715 17.38 -35.41 0.19
C GLY A 715 16.75 -34.08 -0.23
N LYS A 716 15.43 -33.96 -0.05
CA LYS A 716 14.61 -32.84 -0.56
C LYS A 716 14.95 -31.50 0.13
N GLU A 717 15.28 -31.49 1.42
CA GLU A 717 15.50 -30.26 2.19
C GLU A 717 16.86 -29.64 1.92
N LYS A 718 17.91 -30.46 1.94
CA LYS A 718 19.26 -30.07 1.52
C LYS A 718 19.30 -29.59 0.06
N SER A 719 18.45 -30.17 -0.79
CA SER A 719 18.21 -29.69 -2.16
C SER A 719 17.56 -28.29 -2.19
N LYS A 720 16.50 -28.04 -1.38
CA LYS A 720 15.90 -26.70 -1.23
C LYS A 720 16.91 -25.66 -0.71
N LEU A 721 17.73 -26.01 0.29
CA LEU A 721 18.74 -25.09 0.84
C LEU A 721 19.86 -24.76 -0.15
N SER A 722 20.32 -25.77 -0.91
CA SER A 722 21.24 -25.56 -2.04
C SER A 722 20.63 -24.63 -3.10
N ILE A 723 19.33 -24.73 -3.34
CA ILE A 723 18.57 -23.83 -4.23
C ILE A 723 18.54 -22.41 -3.67
N PHE A 724 18.10 -22.20 -2.42
CA PHE A 724 18.02 -20.85 -1.81
C PHE A 724 19.37 -20.13 -1.79
N TRP A 725 20.48 -20.84 -1.50
CA TRP A 725 21.83 -20.25 -1.54
C TRP A 725 22.22 -19.79 -2.94
N LEU A 726 21.93 -20.58 -3.98
CA LEU A 726 22.20 -20.21 -5.36
C LEU A 726 21.25 -19.11 -5.86
N GLN A 727 19.99 -19.08 -5.40
CA GLN A 727 19.05 -17.99 -5.67
C GLN A 727 19.51 -16.66 -5.04
N TYR A 728 20.12 -16.69 -3.84
CA TYR A 728 20.73 -15.51 -3.21
C TYR A 728 21.91 -14.96 -4.02
N GLU A 729 22.80 -15.84 -4.50
CA GLU A 729 23.89 -15.48 -5.40
C GLU A 729 23.38 -14.86 -6.72
N ILE A 730 22.34 -15.45 -7.32
CA ILE A 730 21.69 -14.92 -8.51
C ILE A 730 21.05 -13.55 -8.24
N ALA A 731 20.40 -13.34 -7.09
CA ALA A 731 19.81 -12.05 -6.72
C ALA A 731 20.86 -10.93 -6.63
N LYS A 732 22.05 -11.22 -6.07
CA LYS A 732 23.19 -10.28 -6.05
C LYS A 732 23.72 -9.99 -7.46
N VAL A 733 23.83 -11.00 -8.34
CA VAL A 733 24.20 -10.80 -9.76
C VAL A 733 23.17 -9.93 -10.50
N VAL A 734 21.87 -10.18 -10.28
CA VAL A 734 20.75 -9.38 -10.81
C VAL A 734 20.81 -7.92 -10.33
N GLN A 735 21.17 -7.67 -9.07
CA GLN A 735 21.38 -6.32 -8.58
C GLN A 735 22.59 -5.64 -9.24
N TRP A 736 23.73 -6.32 -9.38
CA TRP A 736 24.91 -5.75 -10.05
C TRP A 736 24.65 -5.44 -11.53
N LEU A 737 23.82 -6.24 -12.22
CA LEU A 737 23.31 -5.92 -13.56
C LEU A 737 22.51 -4.60 -13.57
N LYS A 738 21.54 -4.43 -12.65
CA LYS A 738 20.73 -3.21 -12.53
C LYS A 738 21.56 -1.95 -12.26
N THR A 739 22.62 -2.06 -11.45
CA THR A 739 23.54 -0.93 -11.15
C THR A 739 24.57 -0.64 -12.24
N GLY A 740 24.67 -1.49 -13.28
CA GLY A 740 25.65 -1.34 -14.36
C GLY A 740 27.13 -1.53 -13.97
N ASN A 741 27.46 -1.92 -12.73
CA ASN A 741 28.84 -2.00 -12.25
C ASN A 741 29.58 -3.25 -12.80
N LYS A 742 30.13 -3.12 -14.01
CA LYS A 742 30.84 -4.18 -14.74
C LYS A 742 32.03 -4.79 -13.98
N LYS A 743 32.66 -4.07 -13.03
CA LYS A 743 33.75 -4.62 -12.19
C LYS A 743 33.19 -5.58 -11.14
N LYS A 744 32.25 -5.11 -10.30
CA LYS A 744 31.64 -5.93 -9.24
C LYS A 744 30.81 -7.09 -9.79
N LEU A 745 30.15 -6.92 -10.93
CA LEU A 745 29.46 -8.00 -11.64
C LEU A 745 30.40 -9.16 -12.01
N LYS A 746 31.61 -8.86 -12.52
CA LYS A 746 32.59 -9.88 -12.91
C LYS A 746 33.19 -10.61 -11.70
N SER A 747 33.41 -9.94 -10.56
CA SER A 747 33.88 -10.62 -9.35
C SER A 747 32.79 -11.47 -8.71
N GLN A 748 31.55 -10.96 -8.61
CA GLN A 748 30.43 -11.74 -8.08
C GLN A 748 30.15 -12.97 -8.95
N GLY A 749 30.03 -12.81 -10.27
CA GLY A 749 29.80 -13.92 -11.18
C GLY A 749 30.86 -15.03 -11.08
N LYS A 750 32.14 -14.69 -10.80
CA LYS A 750 33.17 -15.70 -10.50
C LYS A 750 32.91 -16.44 -9.18
N LYS A 751 32.55 -15.74 -8.10
CA LYS A 751 32.18 -16.34 -6.81
C LYS A 751 30.97 -17.27 -6.96
N SER A 752 29.87 -16.76 -7.53
CA SER A 752 28.61 -17.51 -7.75
C SER A 752 28.82 -18.76 -8.61
N LYS A 753 29.65 -18.70 -9.68
CA LYS A 753 29.99 -19.88 -10.49
C LYS A 753 30.81 -20.93 -9.73
N LYS A 754 31.77 -20.52 -8.88
CA LYS A 754 32.54 -21.44 -8.02
C LYS A 754 31.61 -22.17 -7.06
N LEU A 755 30.68 -21.45 -6.44
CA LEU A 755 29.65 -21.98 -5.55
C LEU A 755 28.71 -22.96 -6.28
N ALA A 756 28.12 -22.57 -7.41
CA ALA A 756 27.22 -23.44 -8.18
C ALA A 756 27.89 -24.75 -8.60
N LYS A 757 29.13 -24.68 -9.11
CA LYS A 757 29.93 -25.88 -9.46
C LYS A 757 30.29 -26.74 -8.26
N ASN A 758 30.43 -26.17 -7.06
CA ASN A 758 30.66 -26.95 -5.84
C ASN A 758 29.38 -27.61 -5.33
N LEU A 759 28.22 -26.93 -5.37
CA LEU A 759 26.93 -27.53 -5.05
C LEU A 759 26.58 -28.69 -5.97
N LEU A 760 26.83 -28.58 -7.28
CA LEU A 760 26.58 -29.64 -8.27
C LEU A 760 27.56 -30.83 -8.18
N LYS A 761 28.76 -30.66 -7.57
CA LYS A 761 29.70 -31.78 -7.35
C LYS A 761 29.21 -32.76 -6.28
N ALA A 762 28.44 -32.29 -5.30
CA ALA A 762 27.93 -33.11 -4.19
C ALA A 762 27.00 -34.22 -4.71
N HIS A 763 27.18 -35.45 -4.25
CA HIS A 763 26.59 -36.64 -4.86
C HIS A 763 25.05 -36.57 -4.98
N GLU A 764 24.38 -36.11 -3.92
CA GLU A 764 22.92 -35.91 -3.85
C GLU A 764 22.40 -34.84 -4.83
N ASN A 765 23.21 -33.83 -5.13
CA ASN A 765 22.82 -32.70 -5.98
C ASN A 765 23.08 -32.95 -7.48
N ARG A 766 23.85 -33.98 -7.85
CA ARG A 766 24.21 -34.27 -9.25
C ARG A 766 22.98 -34.50 -10.13
N SER A 767 21.97 -35.20 -9.61
CA SER A 767 20.70 -35.46 -10.29
C SER A 767 19.64 -34.37 -10.06
N ASN A 768 19.93 -33.32 -9.27
CA ASN A 768 18.97 -32.26 -8.97
C ASN A 768 18.89 -31.25 -10.14
N LEU A 769 17.97 -31.55 -11.05
CA LEU A 769 17.69 -30.77 -12.26
C LEU A 769 17.39 -29.29 -11.98
N SER A 770 16.76 -28.94 -10.86
CA SER A 770 16.49 -27.53 -10.50
C SER A 770 17.77 -26.73 -10.16
N LEU A 771 18.83 -27.38 -9.65
CA LEU A 771 20.13 -26.72 -9.46
C LEU A 771 20.85 -26.49 -10.80
N TRP A 772 20.73 -27.43 -11.74
CA TRP A 772 21.25 -27.26 -13.10
C TRP A 772 20.55 -26.10 -13.84
N GLN A 773 19.23 -25.98 -13.69
CA GLN A 773 18.45 -24.86 -14.25
C GLN A 773 18.95 -23.50 -13.73
N LEU A 774 19.18 -23.36 -12.43
CA LEU A 774 19.68 -22.13 -11.82
C LEU A 774 21.14 -21.83 -12.22
N TYR A 775 21.99 -22.84 -12.34
CA TYR A 775 23.37 -22.65 -12.82
C TYR A 775 23.41 -22.23 -14.31
N ALA A 776 22.55 -22.80 -15.16
CA ALA A 776 22.40 -22.35 -16.55
C ALA A 776 21.87 -20.89 -16.62
N TYR A 777 20.90 -20.53 -15.78
CA TYR A 777 20.41 -19.15 -15.67
C TYR A 777 21.49 -18.16 -15.22
N LEU A 778 22.35 -18.55 -14.28
CA LEU A 778 23.50 -17.76 -13.85
C LEU A 778 24.51 -17.52 -14.97
N GLU A 779 24.81 -18.53 -15.80
CA GLU A 779 25.63 -18.35 -17.01
C GLU A 779 24.96 -17.40 -18.01
N TRP A 780 23.64 -17.56 -18.23
CA TRP A 780 22.85 -16.72 -19.14
C TRP A 780 22.83 -15.23 -18.72
N LEU A 781 22.55 -14.95 -17.44
CA LEU A 781 22.58 -13.61 -16.85
C LEU A 781 23.94 -12.91 -16.96
N LEU A 782 25.03 -13.69 -16.99
CA LEU A 782 26.40 -13.17 -17.14
C LEU A 782 26.81 -12.98 -18.62
N GLY A 783 25.89 -13.23 -19.57
CA GLY A 783 26.10 -13.09 -21.01
C GLY A 783 26.72 -14.31 -21.70
N ASN A 784 26.94 -15.41 -20.97
CA ASN A 784 27.56 -16.64 -21.47
C ASN A 784 26.51 -17.58 -22.11
N THR A 785 25.77 -17.10 -23.11
CA THR A 785 24.64 -17.85 -23.71
C THR A 785 25.04 -19.25 -24.19
N GLU A 786 26.14 -19.41 -24.91
CA GLU A 786 26.57 -20.73 -25.41
C GLU A 786 26.99 -21.70 -24.30
N ASP A 787 27.52 -21.24 -23.17
CA ASP A 787 27.81 -22.11 -22.04
C ASP A 787 26.54 -22.45 -21.25
N ALA A 788 25.61 -21.51 -21.09
CA ALA A 788 24.27 -21.77 -20.56
C ALA A 788 23.51 -22.83 -21.39
N ARG A 789 23.55 -22.70 -22.73
CA ARG A 789 23.00 -23.65 -23.70
C ARG A 789 23.58 -25.06 -23.50
N LYS A 790 24.91 -25.21 -23.41
CA LYS A 790 25.56 -26.49 -23.08
C LYS A 790 25.10 -27.05 -21.74
N VAL A 791 24.97 -26.21 -20.71
CA VAL A 791 24.52 -26.63 -19.37
C VAL A 791 23.07 -27.14 -19.42
N PHE A 792 22.17 -26.44 -20.09
CA PHE A 792 20.80 -26.94 -20.33
C PHE A 792 20.78 -28.26 -21.10
N ASP A 793 21.55 -28.37 -22.20
CA ASP A 793 21.64 -29.59 -23.00
C ASP A 793 22.21 -30.78 -22.20
N THR A 794 23.16 -30.55 -21.28
CA THR A 794 23.64 -31.59 -20.34
C THR A 794 22.59 -31.97 -19.30
N ALA A 795 21.84 -31.00 -18.76
CA ALA A 795 20.78 -31.30 -17.78
C ALA A 795 19.65 -32.13 -18.41
N LEU A 796 19.27 -31.82 -19.65
CA LEU A 796 18.24 -32.57 -20.39
C LEU A 796 18.72 -33.97 -20.81
N SER A 797 20.00 -34.17 -21.15
CA SER A 797 20.53 -35.51 -21.43
C SER A 797 20.66 -36.38 -20.17
N MET A 798 21.01 -35.78 -19.03
CA MET A 798 21.01 -36.45 -17.72
C MET A 798 19.62 -36.86 -17.23
N ALA A 799 18.56 -36.21 -17.74
CA ALA A 799 17.19 -36.46 -17.31
C ALA A 799 16.55 -37.74 -17.89
N GLY A 800 17.21 -38.38 -18.86
CA GLY A 800 16.88 -39.70 -19.39
C GLY A 800 15.65 -39.75 -20.32
N THR A 801 15.30 -40.96 -20.77
CA THR A 801 14.22 -41.22 -21.75
C THR A 801 12.80 -41.05 -21.21
N VAL A 802 12.64 -40.63 -19.96
CA VAL A 802 11.32 -40.42 -19.32
C VAL A 802 10.59 -39.19 -19.89
N GLY A 803 11.34 -38.21 -20.44
CA GLY A 803 10.81 -37.09 -21.22
C GLY A 803 9.69 -36.33 -20.50
N ILE A 804 8.57 -36.10 -21.21
CA ILE A 804 7.34 -35.47 -20.66
C ILE A 804 6.94 -36.03 -19.28
N LYS A 805 7.11 -37.32 -18.98
CA LYS A 805 6.57 -37.93 -17.74
C LYS A 805 7.31 -37.49 -16.47
N ASN A 806 8.44 -36.78 -16.55
CA ASN A 806 9.13 -36.25 -15.39
C ASN A 806 8.87 -34.73 -15.25
N PRO A 807 8.28 -34.24 -14.15
CA PRO A 807 7.98 -32.80 -13.96
C PRO A 807 9.23 -31.91 -14.01
N GLN A 808 10.40 -32.42 -13.59
CA GLN A 808 11.64 -31.65 -13.63
C GLN A 808 12.17 -31.47 -15.06
N CYS A 809 11.96 -32.46 -15.95
CA CYS A 809 12.26 -32.33 -17.38
C CYS A 809 11.42 -31.21 -18.00
N CYS A 810 10.10 -31.26 -17.79
CA CYS A 810 9.18 -30.23 -18.27
C CYS A 810 9.55 -28.84 -17.74
N THR A 811 9.91 -28.72 -16.46
CA THR A 811 10.31 -27.45 -15.85
C THR A 811 11.58 -26.86 -16.48
N ILE A 812 12.61 -27.68 -16.77
CA ILE A 812 13.81 -27.21 -17.51
C ILE A 812 13.46 -26.85 -18.95
N SER A 813 12.79 -27.75 -19.68
CA SER A 813 12.49 -27.57 -21.10
C SER A 813 11.62 -26.35 -21.37
N LEU A 814 10.65 -26.08 -20.48
CA LEU A 814 9.88 -24.83 -20.45
C LEU A 814 10.82 -23.63 -20.33
N PHE A 815 11.59 -23.56 -19.25
CA PHE A 815 12.40 -22.37 -18.94
C PHE A 815 13.51 -22.10 -19.98
N TYR A 816 14.12 -23.15 -20.54
CA TYR A 816 15.08 -23.03 -21.65
C TYR A 816 14.38 -22.53 -22.93
N ALA A 817 13.18 -23.04 -23.24
CA ALA A 817 12.40 -22.57 -24.37
C ALA A 817 11.89 -21.13 -24.19
N GLU A 818 11.57 -20.70 -22.97
CA GLU A 818 11.21 -19.30 -22.65
C GLU A 818 12.41 -18.35 -22.85
N LEU A 819 13.61 -18.73 -22.38
CA LEU A 819 14.85 -17.95 -22.59
C LEU A 819 15.20 -17.79 -24.07
N GLU A 820 15.13 -18.88 -24.83
CA GLU A 820 15.36 -18.86 -26.29
C GLU A 820 14.25 -18.08 -27.04
N ALA A 821 12.99 -18.20 -26.61
CA ALA A 821 11.88 -17.45 -27.20
C ALA A 821 12.05 -15.93 -27.00
N GLU A 822 12.44 -15.47 -25.81
CA GLU A 822 12.70 -14.05 -25.54
C GLU A 822 13.93 -13.52 -26.29
N LEU A 823 14.96 -14.34 -26.48
CA LEU A 823 16.16 -13.97 -27.23
C LEU A 823 15.87 -13.74 -28.73
N LEU A 824 14.92 -14.48 -29.30
CA LEU A 824 14.47 -14.29 -30.69
C LEU A 824 13.73 -12.97 -30.90
N GLY A 825 12.92 -12.54 -29.91
CA GLY A 825 12.19 -11.27 -29.91
C GLY A 825 11.11 -11.06 -30.99
N ARG A 826 11.04 -11.95 -31.99
CA ARG A 826 10.02 -12.00 -33.06
C ARG A 826 9.65 -13.45 -33.37
N LEU A 827 8.50 -13.63 -34.01
CA LEU A 827 8.01 -14.95 -34.46
C LEU A 827 8.55 -15.35 -35.85
N GLU A 828 9.25 -14.45 -36.55
CA GLU A 828 9.86 -14.68 -37.85
C GLU A 828 11.01 -15.71 -37.70
N GLY A 829 10.90 -16.86 -38.37
CA GLY A 829 11.83 -17.99 -38.20
C GLY A 829 11.59 -18.89 -36.98
N ALA A 830 10.56 -18.62 -36.16
CA ALA A 830 10.35 -19.35 -34.90
C ALA A 830 10.14 -20.86 -35.06
N LEU A 831 9.60 -21.33 -36.20
CA LEU A 831 9.39 -22.77 -36.48
C LEU A 831 10.70 -23.58 -36.51
N GLU A 832 11.82 -22.98 -36.93
CA GLU A 832 13.14 -23.63 -36.97
C GLU A 832 13.94 -23.42 -35.67
N SER A 833 13.39 -22.68 -34.71
CA SER A 833 14.12 -22.19 -33.55
C SER A 833 14.47 -23.26 -32.50
N ARG A 834 15.45 -22.93 -31.66
CA ARG A 834 15.93 -23.81 -30.58
C ARG A 834 14.84 -24.14 -29.55
N ALA A 835 13.97 -23.17 -29.23
CA ALA A 835 12.81 -23.39 -28.36
C ALA A 835 11.88 -24.49 -28.90
N THR A 836 11.58 -24.45 -30.21
CA THR A 836 10.73 -25.42 -30.90
C THR A 836 11.36 -26.81 -30.91
N HIS A 837 12.69 -26.91 -31.08
CA HIS A 837 13.40 -28.19 -30.96
C HIS A 837 13.31 -28.76 -29.54
N VAL A 838 13.60 -27.97 -28.51
CA VAL A 838 13.53 -28.41 -27.09
C VAL A 838 12.13 -28.93 -26.75
N LEU A 839 11.09 -28.17 -27.07
CA LEU A 839 9.69 -28.55 -26.81
C LEU A 839 9.21 -29.73 -27.67
N THR A 840 9.77 -29.93 -28.87
CA THR A 840 9.48 -31.11 -29.70
C THR A 840 10.18 -32.35 -29.16
N ARG A 841 11.49 -32.27 -28.85
CA ARG A 841 12.29 -33.39 -28.36
C ARG A 841 11.83 -33.90 -26.99
N LEU A 842 11.30 -33.04 -26.12
CA LEU A 842 10.69 -33.46 -24.85
C LEU A 842 9.58 -34.51 -25.04
N THR A 843 8.88 -34.49 -26.18
CA THR A 843 7.79 -35.42 -26.51
C THR A 843 8.26 -36.74 -27.12
N GLU A 844 9.50 -36.81 -27.61
CA GLU A 844 10.03 -37.98 -28.29
C GLU A 844 10.58 -38.99 -27.26
N LYS A 845 10.24 -40.27 -27.41
CA LYS A 845 10.62 -41.35 -26.47
C LYS A 845 12.07 -41.82 -26.69
N GLY A 846 13.01 -40.88 -26.75
CA GLY A 846 14.43 -41.13 -27.02
C GLY A 846 15.36 -40.30 -26.11
N PRO A 847 16.69 -40.47 -26.23
CA PRO A 847 17.65 -39.61 -25.55
C PRO A 847 17.62 -38.19 -26.13
N TYR A 848 17.80 -37.17 -25.28
CA TYR A 848 17.88 -35.78 -25.74
C TYR A 848 19.11 -35.56 -26.62
N VAL A 849 18.92 -34.89 -27.77
CA VAL A 849 19.97 -34.53 -28.72
C VAL A 849 20.06 -33.00 -28.81
N PRO A 850 21.25 -32.39 -28.67
CA PRO A 850 21.44 -30.94 -28.83
C PRO A 850 20.93 -30.40 -30.17
N TYR A 851 20.64 -29.11 -30.23
CA TYR A 851 20.08 -28.46 -31.42
C TYR A 851 21.07 -28.41 -32.59
N SER A 852 20.68 -29.01 -33.72
CA SER A 852 21.50 -29.13 -34.93
C SER A 852 21.03 -28.27 -36.12
N GLY A 853 20.14 -27.30 -35.89
CA GLY A 853 19.66 -26.37 -36.94
C GLY A 853 18.54 -26.87 -37.85
N GLN A 854 18.02 -28.09 -37.65
CA GLN A 854 16.94 -28.65 -38.48
C GLN A 854 15.87 -29.34 -37.64
N ILE A 855 14.60 -29.04 -37.93
CA ILE A 855 13.42 -29.61 -37.27
C ILE A 855 12.47 -30.14 -38.35
N LEU A 856 12.09 -31.42 -38.26
CA LEU A 856 11.15 -32.03 -39.21
C LEU A 856 9.72 -31.59 -38.87
N SER A 857 8.97 -31.09 -39.86
CA SER A 857 7.54 -30.77 -39.68
C SER A 857 6.71 -31.95 -39.14
N VAL A 858 7.12 -33.18 -39.47
CA VAL A 858 6.52 -34.42 -38.96
C VAL A 858 6.72 -34.62 -37.45
N SER A 859 7.86 -34.20 -36.86
CA SER A 859 8.04 -34.29 -35.40
C SER A 859 7.20 -33.25 -34.66
N ILE A 860 7.05 -32.03 -35.22
CA ILE A 860 6.14 -31.01 -34.68
C ILE A 860 4.68 -31.53 -34.62
N LEU A 861 4.21 -32.20 -35.68
CA LEU A 861 2.85 -32.79 -35.69
C LEU A 861 2.69 -33.97 -34.72
N LYS A 862 3.75 -34.75 -34.47
CA LYS A 862 3.76 -35.80 -33.43
C LYS A 862 3.75 -35.20 -32.02
N ALA A 863 4.57 -34.17 -31.79
CA ALA A 863 4.64 -33.44 -30.53
C ALA A 863 3.29 -32.83 -30.11
N ARG A 864 2.56 -32.22 -31.05
CA ARG A 864 1.21 -31.70 -30.79
C ARG A 864 0.28 -32.79 -30.25
N LYS A 865 0.19 -33.93 -30.94
CA LYS A 865 -0.68 -35.05 -30.56
C LYS A 865 -0.28 -35.69 -29.23
N THR A 866 1.00 -35.77 -28.90
CA THR A 866 1.45 -36.34 -27.62
C THR A 866 1.22 -35.40 -26.44
N TYR A 867 1.37 -34.08 -26.60
CA TYR A 867 0.92 -33.12 -25.58
C TYR A 867 -0.60 -33.18 -25.38
N GLU A 868 -1.38 -33.24 -26.47
CA GLU A 868 -2.85 -33.34 -26.41
C GLU A 868 -3.31 -34.61 -25.69
N HIS A 869 -2.70 -35.76 -25.99
CA HIS A 869 -2.98 -37.03 -25.31
C HIS A 869 -2.61 -36.99 -23.83
N MET A 870 -1.37 -36.60 -23.50
CA MET A 870 -0.89 -36.54 -22.11
C MET A 870 -1.69 -35.56 -21.25
N LEU A 871 -2.17 -34.45 -21.82
CA LEU A 871 -3.04 -33.51 -21.11
C LEU A 871 -4.45 -34.09 -20.90
N GLN A 872 -4.98 -34.86 -21.84
CA GLN A 872 -6.27 -35.53 -21.69
C GLN A 872 -6.20 -36.66 -20.66
N ASP A 873 -5.18 -37.53 -20.71
CA ASP A 873 -4.92 -38.59 -19.73
C ASP A 873 -4.92 -38.00 -18.31
N TYR A 874 -4.04 -37.01 -18.08
CA TYR A 874 -3.85 -36.38 -16.79
C TYR A 874 -5.14 -35.71 -16.26
N LEU A 875 -5.91 -35.06 -17.14
CA LEU A 875 -7.19 -34.42 -16.79
C LEU A 875 -8.38 -35.40 -16.71
N ASN A 876 -8.11 -36.71 -16.74
CA ASN A 876 -9.06 -37.79 -16.50
C ASN A 876 -8.60 -38.71 -15.34
N GLU A 877 -7.29 -38.73 -15.00
CA GLU A 877 -6.68 -39.48 -13.89
C GLU A 877 -6.77 -38.76 -12.52
N SER A 878 -7.54 -37.68 -12.38
CA SER A 878 -7.55 -36.73 -11.24
C SER A 878 -8.10 -37.27 -9.89
N SER A 879 -8.18 -38.58 -9.69
CA SER A 879 -8.77 -39.25 -8.51
C SER A 879 -7.75 -39.90 -7.55
N ALA A 880 -6.54 -39.33 -7.44
CA ALA A 880 -5.42 -39.85 -6.64
C ALA A 880 -5.22 -39.13 -5.27
N PRO A 881 -4.68 -39.81 -4.24
CA PRO A 881 -4.62 -39.31 -2.85
C PRO A 881 -3.56 -38.21 -2.61
N ASP A 882 -3.74 -37.49 -1.49
CA ASP A 882 -3.24 -36.12 -1.28
C ASP A 882 -1.71 -35.90 -1.35
N GLN A 883 -0.90 -36.90 -1.00
CA GLN A 883 0.57 -36.75 -1.07
C GLN A 883 1.09 -36.73 -2.51
N GLU A 884 0.44 -37.45 -3.44
CA GLU A 884 0.84 -37.44 -4.85
C GLU A 884 0.41 -36.14 -5.55
N GLN A 885 -0.70 -35.53 -5.09
CA GLN A 885 -1.29 -34.30 -5.66
C GLN A 885 -0.35 -33.09 -5.68
N THR A 886 0.63 -32.99 -4.78
CA THR A 886 1.57 -31.86 -4.79
C THR A 886 2.65 -32.01 -5.86
N SER A 887 3.16 -33.23 -6.06
CA SER A 887 4.03 -33.56 -7.20
C SER A 887 3.28 -33.48 -8.53
N SER A 888 2.04 -33.97 -8.57
CA SER A 888 1.21 -33.93 -9.77
C SER A 888 0.82 -32.48 -10.12
N SER A 889 0.48 -31.63 -9.14
CA SER A 889 0.22 -30.20 -9.34
C SER A 889 1.39 -29.51 -10.07
N LYS A 890 2.63 -29.70 -9.60
CA LYS A 890 3.81 -29.10 -10.27
C LYS A 890 4.04 -29.69 -11.67
N HIS A 891 3.73 -30.98 -11.87
CA HIS A 891 3.74 -31.62 -13.18
C HIS A 891 2.75 -30.94 -14.15
N LEU A 892 1.49 -30.80 -13.77
CA LEU A 892 0.44 -30.16 -14.57
C LEU A 892 0.82 -28.75 -15.01
N VAL A 893 1.32 -27.91 -14.09
CA VAL A 893 1.77 -26.55 -14.40
C VAL A 893 2.89 -26.58 -15.45
N SER A 894 3.91 -27.43 -15.27
CA SER A 894 5.01 -27.55 -16.23
C SER A 894 4.60 -28.12 -17.60
N LEU A 895 3.66 -29.07 -17.63
CA LEU A 895 3.15 -29.71 -18.85
C LEU A 895 2.31 -28.74 -19.69
N VAL A 896 1.38 -28.04 -19.04
CA VAL A 896 0.55 -27.00 -19.68
C VAL A 896 1.43 -25.82 -20.11
N GLY A 897 2.45 -25.46 -19.34
CA GLY A 897 3.48 -24.52 -19.73
C GLY A 897 4.16 -24.89 -21.05
N CYS A 898 4.78 -26.08 -21.13
CA CYS A 898 5.41 -26.58 -22.34
C CYS A 898 4.46 -26.59 -23.54
N TYR A 899 3.24 -27.11 -23.36
CA TYR A 899 2.26 -27.24 -24.46
C TYR A 899 1.72 -25.88 -24.94
N THR A 900 1.43 -24.94 -24.03
CA THR A 900 0.95 -23.60 -24.40
C THR A 900 2.04 -22.77 -25.09
N LEU A 901 3.29 -22.84 -24.64
CA LEU A 901 4.42 -22.21 -25.32
C LEU A 901 4.69 -22.84 -26.69
N PHE A 902 4.62 -24.17 -26.80
CA PHE A 902 4.76 -24.88 -28.07
C PHE A 902 3.66 -24.48 -29.08
N GLN A 903 2.41 -24.33 -28.62
CA GLN A 903 1.29 -23.92 -29.47
C GLN A 903 1.35 -22.42 -29.80
N TYR A 904 1.84 -21.58 -28.89
CA TYR A 904 2.17 -20.18 -29.19
C TYR A 904 3.19 -20.05 -30.32
N ILE A 905 4.29 -20.81 -30.24
CA ILE A 905 5.38 -20.80 -31.22
C ILE A 905 4.93 -21.39 -32.59
N THR A 906 4.03 -22.38 -32.60
CA THR A 906 3.67 -23.13 -33.82
C THR A 906 2.32 -22.74 -34.45
N LEU A 907 1.40 -22.09 -33.73
CA LEU A 907 0.08 -21.65 -34.22
C LEU A 907 -0.31 -20.22 -33.79
N GLY A 908 0.45 -19.56 -32.91
CA GLY A 908 0.12 -18.24 -32.38
C GLY A 908 -0.78 -18.26 -31.13
N ILE A 909 -1.14 -17.05 -30.68
CA ILE A 909 -1.67 -16.81 -29.33
C ILE A 909 -3.02 -17.45 -29.05
N ASP A 910 -3.97 -17.44 -30.00
CA ASP A 910 -5.33 -17.92 -29.75
C ASP A 910 -5.38 -19.42 -29.44
N SER A 911 -4.50 -20.21 -30.07
CA SER A 911 -4.31 -21.63 -29.79
C SER A 911 -3.79 -21.88 -28.37
N ALA A 912 -2.85 -21.05 -27.89
CA ALA A 912 -2.34 -21.13 -26.52
C ALA A 912 -3.41 -20.74 -25.47
N VAL A 913 -4.18 -19.68 -25.75
CA VAL A 913 -5.27 -19.20 -24.87
C VAL A 913 -6.41 -20.23 -24.77
N LEU A 914 -6.72 -20.94 -25.85
CA LEU A 914 -7.73 -22.03 -25.84
C LEU A 914 -7.36 -23.14 -24.86
N ILE A 915 -6.08 -23.53 -24.80
CA ILE A 915 -5.58 -24.58 -23.90
C ILE A 915 -5.68 -24.13 -22.44
N TYR A 916 -5.23 -22.90 -22.12
CA TYR A 916 -5.41 -22.33 -20.78
C TYR A 916 -6.89 -22.31 -20.36
N ARG A 917 -7.81 -21.95 -21.26
CA ARG A 917 -9.25 -21.96 -20.99
C ARG A 917 -9.76 -23.37 -20.69
N GLN A 918 -9.46 -24.35 -21.55
CA GLN A 918 -9.90 -25.74 -21.40
C GLN A 918 -9.43 -26.36 -20.05
N VAL A 919 -8.18 -26.11 -19.68
CA VAL A 919 -7.60 -26.56 -18.40
C VAL A 919 -8.29 -25.87 -17.22
N CYS A 920 -8.46 -24.54 -17.28
CA CYS A 920 -9.11 -23.78 -16.22
C CYS A 920 -10.59 -24.16 -16.04
N GLU A 921 -11.33 -24.46 -17.11
CA GLU A 921 -12.74 -24.86 -17.04
C GLU A 921 -12.91 -26.23 -16.40
N LYS A 922 -12.12 -27.24 -16.79
CA LYS A 922 -12.12 -28.56 -16.13
C LYS A 922 -11.81 -28.46 -14.64
N LEU A 923 -10.68 -27.85 -14.28
CA LEU A 923 -10.24 -27.69 -12.88
C LEU A 923 -11.16 -26.79 -12.04
N LYS A 924 -11.95 -25.89 -12.65
CA LYS A 924 -13.01 -25.14 -11.96
C LYS A 924 -14.23 -26.01 -11.68
N GLY A 925 -14.52 -27.02 -12.49
CA GLY A 925 -15.62 -27.96 -12.28
C GLY A 925 -15.42 -28.89 -11.08
N GLU A 926 -14.17 -29.27 -10.79
CA GLU A 926 -13.80 -30.15 -9.68
C GLU A 926 -13.83 -29.46 -8.28
N ARG A 927 -14.14 -28.16 -8.21
CA ARG A 927 -14.07 -27.30 -7.00
C ARG A 927 -15.03 -27.64 -5.83
N LEU A 928 -15.71 -28.78 -5.87
CA LEU A 928 -16.54 -29.27 -4.75
C LEU A 928 -15.68 -29.85 -3.59
N SER A 929 -14.40 -30.14 -3.82
CA SER A 929 -13.43 -30.53 -2.80
C SER A 929 -12.33 -29.47 -2.61
N SER A 930 -11.99 -29.16 -1.35
CA SER A 930 -11.24 -27.96 -0.95
C SER A 930 -9.72 -28.13 -0.95
N SER A 931 -9.12 -28.65 -2.02
CA SER A 931 -7.67 -28.87 -2.09
C SER A 931 -6.88 -27.56 -2.31
N GLN A 932 -5.97 -27.25 -1.38
CA GLN A 932 -5.12 -26.04 -1.47
C GLN A 932 -4.06 -26.16 -2.59
N SER A 933 -3.64 -27.39 -2.91
CA SER A 933 -2.70 -27.75 -3.97
C SER A 933 -3.21 -27.34 -5.36
N LEU A 934 -4.47 -27.62 -5.67
CA LEU A 934 -5.09 -27.32 -6.97
C LEU A 934 -5.34 -25.82 -7.16
N ASN A 935 -5.65 -25.09 -6.10
CA ASN A 935 -5.73 -23.63 -6.15
C ASN A 935 -4.36 -22.98 -6.42
N LYS A 936 -3.27 -23.45 -5.78
CA LYS A 936 -1.90 -23.02 -6.08
C LYS A 936 -1.48 -23.37 -7.52
N ALA A 937 -1.94 -24.51 -8.06
CA ALA A 937 -1.73 -24.87 -9.47
C ALA A 937 -2.43 -23.89 -10.43
N LEU A 938 -3.70 -23.58 -10.18
CA LEU A 938 -4.48 -22.63 -10.98
C LEU A 938 -3.90 -21.20 -10.91
N GLU A 939 -3.44 -20.76 -9.74
CA GLU A 939 -2.76 -19.47 -9.58
C GLU A 939 -1.51 -19.39 -10.47
N ALA A 940 -0.64 -20.40 -10.41
CA ALA A 940 0.55 -20.49 -11.26
C ALA A 940 0.21 -20.53 -12.77
N LEU A 941 -0.82 -21.27 -13.18
CA LEU A 941 -1.30 -21.28 -14.57
C LEU A 941 -1.82 -19.91 -15.01
N THR A 942 -2.53 -19.17 -14.15
CA THR A 942 -2.97 -17.81 -14.48
C THR A 942 -1.82 -16.82 -14.59
N LEU A 943 -0.78 -16.95 -13.75
CA LEU A 943 0.46 -16.18 -13.89
C LEU A 943 1.10 -16.42 -15.26
N MET A 944 1.36 -17.69 -15.62
CA MET A 944 1.95 -18.06 -16.92
C MET A 944 1.14 -17.52 -18.11
N HIS A 945 -0.18 -17.66 -18.08
CA HIS A 945 -1.08 -17.13 -19.12
C HIS A 945 -0.95 -15.61 -19.26
N THR A 946 -0.90 -14.86 -18.15
CA THR A 946 -0.72 -13.40 -18.19
C THR A 946 0.68 -12.99 -18.64
N SER A 947 1.73 -13.73 -18.30
CA SER A 947 3.09 -13.52 -18.79
C SER A 947 3.21 -13.78 -20.30
N LEU A 948 2.59 -14.85 -20.81
CA LEU A 948 2.56 -15.16 -22.24
C LEU A 948 1.83 -14.07 -23.05
N LEU A 949 0.68 -13.59 -22.55
CA LEU A 949 -0.02 -12.47 -23.15
C LEU A 949 0.82 -11.18 -23.09
N ARG A 950 1.49 -10.87 -21.97
CA ARG A 950 2.42 -9.73 -21.85
C ARG A 950 3.59 -9.83 -22.84
N TYR A 951 4.11 -11.03 -23.07
CA TYR A 951 5.16 -11.29 -24.06
C TYR A 951 4.67 -11.07 -25.49
N HIS A 952 3.48 -11.60 -25.83
CA HIS A 952 2.87 -11.37 -27.13
C HIS A 952 2.63 -9.87 -27.38
N MET A 953 2.06 -9.16 -26.42
CA MET A 953 1.83 -7.71 -26.48
C MET A 953 3.10 -6.85 -26.57
N LYS A 954 4.28 -7.42 -26.29
CA LYS A 954 5.59 -6.76 -26.50
C LYS A 954 6.17 -7.04 -27.89
N THR A 955 5.84 -8.17 -28.49
CA THR A 955 6.45 -8.68 -29.74
C THR A 955 5.54 -8.54 -30.96
N SER A 956 4.24 -8.37 -30.76
CA SER A 956 3.21 -8.17 -31.81
C SER A 956 2.31 -6.97 -31.49
N VAL A 957 1.57 -6.51 -32.51
CA VAL A 957 0.49 -5.53 -32.32
C VAL A 957 -0.79 -6.28 -31.94
N TYR A 958 -1.09 -6.36 -30.63
CA TYR A 958 -2.24 -7.09 -30.08
C TYR A 958 -3.14 -6.20 -29.20
N PRO A 959 -4.46 -6.41 -29.14
CA PRO A 959 -5.36 -5.59 -28.32
C PRO A 959 -5.11 -5.74 -26.80
N LEU A 960 -5.17 -4.63 -26.05
CA LEU A 960 -5.08 -4.62 -24.58
C LEU A 960 -6.26 -5.32 -23.87
N ARG A 961 -7.36 -5.59 -24.57
CA ARG A 961 -8.63 -6.04 -23.98
C ARG A 961 -8.55 -7.44 -23.35
N PRO A 962 -8.09 -8.51 -24.05
CA PRO A 962 -8.10 -9.86 -23.48
C PRO A 962 -7.21 -9.97 -22.22
N LEU A 963 -6.03 -9.35 -22.25
CA LEU A 963 -5.12 -9.33 -21.09
C LEU A 963 -5.71 -8.56 -19.90
N ARG A 964 -6.43 -7.44 -20.12
CA ARG A 964 -7.18 -6.77 -19.04
C ARG A 964 -8.28 -7.66 -18.48
N GLU A 965 -9.03 -8.37 -19.33
CA GLU A 965 -10.11 -9.26 -18.90
C GLU A 965 -9.57 -10.44 -18.09
N VAL A 966 -8.53 -11.13 -18.56
CA VAL A 966 -7.86 -12.24 -17.83
C VAL A 966 -7.34 -11.78 -16.46
N LEU A 967 -6.63 -10.64 -16.40
CA LEU A 967 -6.14 -10.12 -15.11
C LEU A 967 -7.28 -9.70 -14.17
N SER A 968 -8.37 -9.14 -14.71
CA SER A 968 -9.53 -8.73 -13.91
C SER A 968 -10.33 -9.94 -13.37
N GLU A 969 -10.24 -11.10 -14.01
CA GLU A 969 -10.77 -12.36 -13.48
C GLU A 969 -9.81 -12.98 -12.45
N ALA A 970 -8.52 -13.08 -12.78
CA ALA A 970 -7.51 -13.67 -11.92
C ALA A 970 -7.40 -12.93 -10.57
N LEU A 971 -7.39 -11.59 -10.57
CA LEU A 971 -7.32 -10.78 -9.35
C LEU A 971 -8.59 -10.78 -8.48
N LYS A 972 -9.72 -11.26 -9.02
CA LYS A 972 -10.91 -11.56 -8.20
C LYS A 972 -10.79 -12.92 -7.49
N MET A 973 -10.05 -13.86 -8.07
CA MET A 973 -9.80 -15.19 -7.49
C MET A 973 -8.59 -15.19 -6.54
N TYR A 974 -7.56 -14.40 -6.82
CA TYR A 974 -6.29 -14.37 -6.08
C TYR A 974 -5.90 -12.93 -5.67
N PRO A 975 -6.62 -12.28 -4.74
CA PRO A 975 -6.45 -10.85 -4.45
C PRO A 975 -5.15 -10.50 -3.72
N SER A 976 -4.51 -11.48 -3.08
CA SER A 976 -3.20 -11.34 -2.41
C SER A 976 -2.00 -11.47 -3.36
N ASN A 977 -2.22 -11.81 -4.64
CA ASN A 977 -1.13 -12.08 -5.57
C ASN A 977 -0.50 -10.77 -6.10
N GLN A 978 0.70 -10.45 -5.61
CA GLN A 978 1.39 -9.22 -5.93
C GLN A 978 1.87 -9.13 -7.40
N SER A 979 2.25 -10.24 -8.05
CA SER A 979 2.73 -10.21 -9.44
C SER A 979 1.60 -9.95 -10.44
N LEU A 980 0.40 -10.51 -10.20
CA LEU A 980 -0.81 -10.16 -10.96
C LEU A 980 -1.15 -8.66 -10.80
N TRP A 981 -1.05 -8.09 -9.60
CA TRP A 981 -1.26 -6.65 -9.39
C TRP A 981 -0.19 -5.78 -10.06
N ARG A 982 1.10 -6.15 -9.96
CA ARG A 982 2.20 -5.49 -10.67
C ARG A 982 1.95 -5.46 -12.18
N ALA A 983 1.52 -6.58 -12.76
CA ALA A 983 1.13 -6.66 -14.17
C ALA A 983 -0.08 -5.76 -14.50
N TYR A 984 -1.14 -5.80 -13.68
CA TYR A 984 -2.35 -5.00 -13.88
C TYR A 984 -2.07 -3.49 -13.90
N ILE A 985 -1.26 -2.97 -12.97
CA ILE A 985 -0.89 -1.54 -12.97
C ILE A 985 -0.10 -1.17 -14.22
N GLN A 986 0.90 -1.97 -14.64
CA GLN A 986 1.70 -1.70 -15.85
C GLN A 986 0.82 -1.56 -17.11
N ILE A 987 -0.29 -2.30 -17.18
CA ILE A 987 -1.23 -2.25 -18.30
C ILE A 987 -2.17 -1.06 -18.17
N GLN A 988 -2.70 -0.80 -16.98
CA GLN A 988 -3.62 0.31 -16.78
C GLN A 988 -2.92 1.67 -16.89
N SER A 989 -1.64 1.79 -16.52
CA SER A 989 -0.84 3.02 -16.72
C SER A 989 -0.64 3.36 -18.20
N LYS A 990 -0.65 2.35 -19.08
CA LYS A 990 -0.59 2.50 -20.55
C LYS A 990 -1.96 2.78 -21.17
N SER A 991 -3.00 3.12 -20.38
CA SER A 991 -4.36 3.32 -20.87
C SER A 991 -5.11 4.45 -20.17
N HIS A 992 -5.93 5.20 -20.92
CA HIS A 992 -6.64 6.38 -20.40
C HIS A 992 -7.90 6.08 -19.57
N ASN A 993 -8.31 4.80 -19.41
CA ASN A 993 -9.58 4.45 -18.75
C ASN A 993 -9.44 4.31 -17.22
N ALA A 994 -9.28 5.45 -16.54
CA ALA A 994 -9.14 5.50 -15.08
C ALA A 994 -10.40 5.04 -14.32
N SER A 995 -11.61 5.33 -14.82
CA SER A 995 -12.87 4.98 -14.13
C SER A 995 -13.13 3.47 -14.12
N GLN A 996 -12.80 2.75 -15.20
CA GLN A 996 -12.87 1.28 -15.20
C GLN A 996 -11.91 0.66 -14.16
N ALA A 997 -10.69 1.18 -14.04
CA ALA A 997 -9.73 0.70 -13.04
C ALA A 997 -10.22 1.00 -11.60
N ARG A 998 -10.73 2.21 -11.33
CA ARG A 998 -11.28 2.59 -10.02
C ARG A 998 -12.44 1.69 -9.60
N ARG A 999 -13.46 1.53 -10.45
CA ARG A 999 -14.61 0.65 -10.19
C ARG A 999 -14.20 -0.82 -9.98
N PHE A 1000 -13.07 -1.25 -10.53
CA PHE A 1000 -12.50 -2.58 -10.25
C PHE A 1000 -11.86 -2.65 -8.85
N PHE A 1001 -10.98 -1.72 -8.49
CA PHE A 1001 -10.40 -1.64 -7.14
C PHE A 1001 -11.47 -1.48 -6.05
N ASP A 1002 -12.43 -0.58 -6.24
CA ASP A 1002 -13.57 -0.35 -5.34
C ASP A 1002 -14.51 -1.57 -5.22
N GLY A 1003 -14.45 -2.50 -6.18
CA GLY A 1003 -15.15 -3.78 -6.14
C GLY A 1003 -14.39 -4.83 -5.34
N VAL A 1004 -13.10 -5.03 -5.62
CA VAL A 1004 -12.26 -6.05 -4.96
C VAL A 1004 -12.03 -5.73 -3.48
N THR A 1005 -11.76 -4.46 -3.15
CA THR A 1005 -11.55 -4.00 -1.76
C THR A 1005 -12.76 -4.24 -0.85
N ARG A 1006 -13.99 -4.25 -1.39
CA ARG A 1006 -15.21 -4.58 -0.61
C ARG A 1006 -15.36 -6.08 -0.34
N SER A 1007 -14.79 -6.95 -1.18
CA SER A 1007 -14.91 -8.41 -1.06
C SER A 1007 -13.73 -9.08 -0.35
N THR A 1008 -12.71 -8.33 0.07
CA THR A 1008 -11.42 -8.89 0.52
C THR A 1008 -10.91 -8.21 1.80
N LYS A 1009 -10.30 -9.00 2.69
CA LYS A 1009 -9.63 -8.50 3.91
C LYS A 1009 -8.14 -8.20 3.72
N SER A 1010 -7.62 -8.42 2.51
CA SER A 1010 -6.18 -8.31 2.21
C SER A 1010 -5.80 -6.87 1.83
N LEU A 1011 -4.55 -6.47 2.08
CA LEU A 1011 -4.13 -5.07 1.97
C LEU A 1011 -3.56 -4.71 0.58
N GLU A 1012 -3.18 -5.71 -0.22
CA GLU A 1012 -2.59 -5.52 -1.55
C GLU A 1012 -3.52 -4.75 -2.50
N PRO A 1013 -4.85 -5.02 -2.57
CA PRO A 1013 -5.75 -4.24 -3.42
C PRO A 1013 -5.75 -2.74 -3.09
N TRP A 1014 -5.59 -2.36 -1.81
CA TRP A 1014 -5.46 -0.96 -1.38
C TRP A 1014 -4.11 -0.36 -1.77
N LEU A 1015 -3.01 -1.03 -1.45
CA LEU A 1015 -1.65 -0.59 -1.79
C LEU A 1015 -1.47 -0.38 -3.30
N PHE A 1016 -2.00 -1.31 -4.10
CA PHE A 1016 -1.94 -1.23 -5.55
C PHE A 1016 -2.96 -0.23 -6.15
N ALA A 1017 -4.12 0.01 -5.52
CA ALA A 1017 -5.00 1.13 -5.91
C ALA A 1017 -4.30 2.50 -5.70
N ILE A 1018 -3.64 2.66 -4.55
CA ILE A 1018 -2.86 3.85 -4.21
C ILE A 1018 -1.71 4.05 -5.21
N ARG A 1019 -0.90 3.01 -5.50
CA ARG A 1019 0.17 3.11 -6.51
C ARG A 1019 -0.37 3.45 -7.90
N ALA A 1020 -1.54 2.95 -8.28
CA ALA A 1020 -2.17 3.26 -9.57
C ALA A 1020 -2.66 4.72 -9.70
N GLU A 1021 -3.14 5.35 -8.62
CA GLU A 1021 -3.44 6.79 -8.62
C GLU A 1021 -2.15 7.63 -8.54
N LEU A 1022 -1.13 7.21 -7.78
CA LEU A 1022 0.19 7.88 -7.71
C LEU A 1022 0.88 7.93 -9.08
N MET A 1023 0.96 6.80 -9.80
CA MET A 1023 1.51 6.76 -11.17
C MET A 1023 0.72 7.65 -12.14
N ARG A 1024 -0.57 7.88 -11.89
CA ARG A 1024 -1.38 8.80 -12.70
C ARG A 1024 -1.10 10.27 -12.36
N LYS A 1025 -0.85 10.61 -11.10
CA LYS A 1025 -0.35 11.93 -10.68
C LYS A 1025 1.01 12.21 -11.34
N GLU A 1026 1.96 11.27 -11.23
CA GLU A 1026 3.29 11.32 -11.89
C GLU A 1026 3.18 11.56 -13.41
N LEU A 1027 2.27 10.87 -14.09
CA LEU A 1027 2.02 11.03 -15.53
C LEU A 1027 1.39 12.40 -15.88
N VAL A 1028 0.41 12.87 -15.10
CA VAL A 1028 -0.23 14.19 -15.34
C VAL A 1028 0.79 15.32 -15.14
N GLU A 1029 1.56 15.28 -14.05
CA GLU A 1029 2.59 16.28 -13.76
C GLU A 1029 3.71 16.31 -14.82
N SER A 1030 4.18 15.15 -15.28
CA SER A 1030 5.22 15.10 -16.31
C SER A 1030 4.73 15.66 -17.65
N VAL A 1031 3.48 15.39 -18.04
CA VAL A 1031 2.86 16.01 -19.24
C VAL A 1031 2.72 17.53 -19.09
N GLN A 1032 2.34 18.03 -17.91
CA GLN A 1032 2.23 19.46 -17.63
C GLN A 1032 3.59 20.20 -17.69
N ARG A 1033 4.68 19.53 -17.27
CA ARG A 1033 6.04 20.13 -17.21
C ARG A 1033 6.76 20.20 -18.57
N VAL A 1034 6.33 19.45 -19.58
CA VAL A 1034 7.10 19.21 -20.82
C VAL A 1034 6.73 20.13 -22.00
N ALA A 1035 5.68 20.98 -21.91
CA ALA A 1035 5.18 21.77 -23.05
C ALA A 1035 5.07 23.30 -22.83
N THR A 1036 6.03 24.03 -23.42
CA THR A 1036 5.84 25.36 -24.08
C THR A 1036 5.08 26.48 -23.34
N GLY A 1037 5.35 26.67 -22.04
CA GLY A 1037 5.26 27.97 -21.36
C GLY A 1037 3.87 28.63 -21.26
N ASN A 1038 2.81 27.91 -21.62
CA ASN A 1038 1.43 28.36 -21.54
C ASN A 1038 0.66 27.35 -20.68
N VAL A 1039 0.47 27.66 -19.40
CA VAL A 1039 -0.20 26.79 -18.44
C VAL A 1039 -1.70 26.69 -18.77
N TYR A 1040 -2.05 25.75 -19.64
CA TYR A 1040 -3.44 25.35 -19.89
C TYR A 1040 -3.93 24.41 -18.78
N ALA A 1041 -4.03 24.95 -17.56
CA ALA A 1041 -4.65 24.25 -16.43
C ALA A 1041 -6.16 24.09 -16.68
N THR A 1042 -6.55 22.95 -17.24
CA THR A 1042 -7.96 22.58 -17.51
C THR A 1042 -8.45 21.40 -16.68
N VAL A 1043 -7.58 20.79 -15.86
CA VAL A 1043 -7.92 19.76 -14.87
C VAL A 1043 -7.39 20.19 -13.50
N PRO A 1044 -8.24 20.37 -12.47
CA PRO A 1044 -7.77 20.65 -11.12
C PRO A 1044 -7.00 19.46 -10.51
N GLU A 1045 -5.72 19.65 -10.23
CA GLU A 1045 -4.84 18.66 -9.58
C GLU A 1045 -5.31 18.23 -8.18
N THR A 1046 -6.14 19.06 -7.55
CA THR A 1046 -6.83 18.78 -6.29
C THR A 1046 -7.71 17.53 -6.35
N GLY A 1047 -8.31 17.22 -7.50
CA GLY A 1047 -9.22 16.06 -7.63
C GLY A 1047 -8.52 14.71 -7.49
N LEU A 1048 -7.35 14.54 -8.13
CA LEU A 1048 -6.52 13.34 -7.96
C LEU A 1048 -5.92 13.28 -6.55
N THR A 1049 -5.40 14.41 -6.07
CA THR A 1049 -4.81 14.53 -4.74
C THR A 1049 -5.78 14.12 -3.64
N ASN A 1050 -7.01 14.63 -3.67
CA ASN A 1050 -8.04 14.31 -2.68
C ASN A 1050 -8.48 12.85 -2.77
N ARG A 1051 -8.54 12.22 -3.97
CA ARG A 1051 -8.83 10.79 -4.07
C ARG A 1051 -7.68 9.91 -3.54
N ILE A 1052 -6.41 10.32 -3.71
CA ILE A 1052 -5.29 9.61 -3.09
C ILE A 1052 -5.36 9.70 -1.55
N LYS A 1053 -5.61 10.89 -0.99
CA LYS A 1053 -5.84 11.06 0.46
C LYS A 1053 -7.00 10.17 0.95
N ALA A 1054 -8.13 10.16 0.25
CA ALA A 1054 -9.29 9.32 0.59
C ALA A 1054 -9.03 7.80 0.46
N LEU A 1055 -8.11 7.36 -0.40
CA LEU A 1055 -7.68 5.94 -0.47
C LEU A 1055 -6.78 5.57 0.70
N PHE A 1056 -5.88 6.45 1.14
CA PHE A 1056 -5.08 6.24 2.34
C PHE A 1056 -5.96 6.15 3.60
N GLU A 1057 -6.87 7.11 3.80
CA GLU A 1057 -7.79 7.09 4.96
C GLU A 1057 -8.62 5.80 5.01
N ARG A 1058 -9.27 5.40 3.90
CA ARG A 1058 -10.05 4.14 3.84
C ARG A 1058 -9.23 2.88 4.05
N ALA A 1059 -7.94 2.88 3.67
CA ALA A 1059 -7.06 1.75 3.95
C ALA A 1059 -6.68 1.70 5.44
N ILE A 1060 -6.42 2.85 6.06
CA ILE A 1060 -6.10 3.02 7.48
C ILE A 1060 -7.32 2.73 8.39
N GLU A 1061 -8.55 2.95 7.90
CA GLU A 1061 -9.80 2.51 8.57
C GLU A 1061 -9.90 0.98 8.74
N THR A 1062 -9.05 0.19 8.07
CA THR A 1062 -9.03 -1.29 8.23
C THR A 1062 -8.00 -1.73 9.28
N GLU A 1063 -8.34 -2.75 10.07
CA GLU A 1063 -7.47 -3.32 11.12
C GLU A 1063 -6.07 -3.74 10.57
N ASN A 1064 -6.02 -4.29 9.35
CA ASN A 1064 -4.77 -4.65 8.67
C ASN A 1064 -3.98 -3.44 8.15
N GLY A 1065 -4.64 -2.32 7.83
CA GLY A 1065 -3.99 -1.11 7.33
C GLY A 1065 -3.52 -0.20 8.47
N ALA A 1066 -4.30 -0.05 9.54
CA ALA A 1066 -3.94 0.71 10.73
C ALA A 1066 -2.59 0.27 11.32
N HIS A 1067 -2.35 -1.06 11.37
CA HIS A 1067 -1.12 -1.64 11.91
C HIS A 1067 -0.06 -1.99 10.84
N CYS A 1068 -0.13 -1.40 9.64
CA CYS A 1068 0.85 -1.61 8.57
C CYS A 1068 1.80 -0.41 8.44
N PRO A 1069 3.07 -0.49 8.92
CA PRO A 1069 4.00 0.64 8.86
C PRO A 1069 4.24 1.15 7.44
N LEU A 1070 4.35 0.26 6.45
CA LEU A 1070 4.52 0.63 5.04
C LEU A 1070 3.42 1.58 4.52
N LEU A 1071 2.17 1.38 4.94
CA LEU A 1071 1.06 2.24 4.53
C LEU A 1071 1.21 3.66 5.10
N TRP A 1072 1.62 3.78 6.36
CA TRP A 1072 1.92 5.07 7.00
C TRP A 1072 3.13 5.77 6.36
N ARG A 1073 4.23 5.05 6.13
CA ARG A 1073 5.42 5.57 5.43
C ARG A 1073 5.04 6.20 4.08
N LEU A 1074 4.22 5.50 3.29
CA LEU A 1074 3.71 5.96 2.00
C LEU A 1074 2.81 7.18 2.12
N TYR A 1075 1.92 7.24 3.11
CA TYR A 1075 0.99 8.37 3.28
C TYR A 1075 1.71 9.65 3.72
N ILE A 1076 2.62 9.53 4.69
CA ILE A 1076 3.43 10.64 5.19
C ILE A 1076 4.29 11.21 4.04
N TYR A 1077 5.01 10.35 3.31
CA TYR A 1077 5.79 10.74 2.13
C TYR A 1077 4.93 11.43 1.05
N PHE A 1078 3.73 10.90 0.75
CA PHE A 1078 2.82 11.52 -0.20
C PHE A 1078 2.36 12.92 0.25
N MET A 1079 2.06 13.12 1.54
CA MET A 1079 1.62 14.41 2.07
C MET A 1079 2.75 15.45 2.06
N ILE A 1080 3.99 15.03 2.29
CA ILE A 1080 5.17 15.89 2.17
C ILE A 1080 5.43 16.26 0.70
N SER A 1081 5.17 15.34 -0.25
CA SER A 1081 5.23 15.64 -1.70
C SER A 1081 4.22 16.71 -2.17
N LEU A 1082 3.27 17.11 -1.31
CA LEU A 1082 2.32 18.20 -1.55
C LEU A 1082 2.71 19.51 -0.84
N GLY A 1083 3.73 19.50 0.03
CA GLY A 1083 4.09 20.64 0.88
C GLY A 1083 3.24 20.83 2.14
N ASP A 1084 2.28 19.92 2.43
CA ASP A 1084 1.36 19.95 3.58
C ASP A 1084 2.08 19.63 4.93
N LYS A 1085 3.21 20.29 5.26
CA LYS A 1085 4.11 19.94 6.40
C LYS A 1085 3.37 19.70 7.73
N GLU A 1086 2.50 20.61 8.15
CA GLU A 1086 1.78 20.50 9.44
C GLU A 1086 0.85 19.29 9.50
N LYS A 1087 0.12 19.01 8.41
CA LYS A 1087 -0.76 17.84 8.31
C LYS A 1087 0.06 16.55 8.26
N SER A 1088 1.25 16.59 7.68
CA SER A 1088 2.21 15.48 7.73
C SER A 1088 2.73 15.24 9.15
N LYS A 1089 3.02 16.29 9.95
CA LYS A 1089 3.35 16.16 11.40
C LYS A 1089 2.17 15.54 12.17
N GLY A 1090 0.94 15.97 11.91
CA GLY A 1090 -0.26 15.37 12.50
C GLY A 1090 -0.46 13.89 12.13
N LEU A 1091 -0.20 13.52 10.88
CA LEU A 1091 -0.26 12.13 10.42
C LEU A 1091 0.87 11.26 10.98
N PHE A 1092 2.06 11.82 11.24
CA PHE A 1092 3.15 11.12 11.93
C PHE A 1092 2.72 10.67 13.33
N TYR A 1093 2.17 11.56 14.17
CA TYR A 1093 1.69 11.13 15.49
C TYR A 1093 0.50 10.15 15.41
N ARG A 1094 -0.38 10.28 14.42
CA ARG A 1094 -1.45 9.29 14.18
C ARG A 1094 -0.89 7.92 13.75
N ALA A 1095 0.22 7.89 13.02
CA ALA A 1095 0.96 6.66 12.78
C ALA A 1095 1.56 6.11 14.08
N LEU A 1096 2.18 6.94 14.92
CA LEU A 1096 2.70 6.50 16.23
C LEU A 1096 1.61 5.98 17.18
N GLN A 1097 0.37 6.46 17.08
CA GLN A 1097 -0.77 5.93 17.83
C GLN A 1097 -1.19 4.50 17.44
N ASN A 1098 -0.71 3.97 16.30
CA ASN A 1098 -1.06 2.64 15.79
C ASN A 1098 0.15 1.73 15.56
N CYS A 1099 1.33 2.33 15.31
CA CYS A 1099 2.61 1.71 14.97
C CYS A 1099 3.79 2.27 15.80
N PRO A 1100 3.68 2.46 17.13
CA PRO A 1100 4.69 3.15 17.95
C PRO A 1100 6.07 2.48 17.91
N TRP A 1101 6.13 1.17 17.69
CA TRP A 1101 7.34 0.36 17.73
C TRP A 1101 8.24 0.51 16.49
N THR A 1102 7.75 1.09 15.39
CA THR A 1102 8.50 1.05 14.12
C THR A 1102 9.47 2.23 14.02
N LYS A 1103 10.73 2.02 14.43
CA LYS A 1103 11.86 2.95 14.33
C LYS A 1103 11.94 3.62 12.95
N VAL A 1104 11.60 2.91 11.88
CA VAL A 1104 11.61 3.43 10.50
C VAL A 1104 10.74 4.69 10.32
N LEU A 1105 9.60 4.80 11.03
CA LEU A 1105 8.74 5.98 10.98
C LEU A 1105 9.41 7.23 11.59
N TYR A 1106 10.23 7.04 12.64
CA TYR A 1106 11.00 8.10 13.29
C TYR A 1106 12.19 8.52 12.41
N MET A 1107 12.88 7.55 11.79
CA MET A 1107 13.95 7.79 10.81
C MET A 1107 13.45 8.57 9.58
N ASP A 1108 12.27 8.25 9.07
CA ASP A 1108 11.61 9.02 8.01
C ASP A 1108 11.20 10.41 8.52
N ALA A 1109 10.64 10.52 9.73
CA ALA A 1109 10.25 11.82 10.31
C ALA A 1109 11.42 12.80 10.48
N ILE A 1110 12.63 12.32 10.81
CA ILE A 1110 13.84 13.15 10.87
C ILE A 1110 14.26 13.63 9.46
N ASP A 1111 14.12 12.80 8.43
CA ASP A 1111 14.37 13.15 7.02
C ASP A 1111 13.39 14.23 6.49
N TYR A 1112 12.23 14.36 7.14
CA TYR A 1112 11.10 15.18 6.69
C TYR A 1112 10.86 16.45 7.53
N PHE A 1113 11.21 16.39 8.82
CA PHE A 1113 10.99 17.44 9.81
C PHE A 1113 12.29 17.68 10.61
N PRO A 1114 13.37 18.15 9.96
CA PRO A 1114 14.68 18.28 10.59
C PRO A 1114 14.69 19.21 11.82
N ASP A 1115 13.75 20.17 11.84
CA ASP A 1115 13.49 21.10 12.93
C ASP A 1115 13.08 20.39 14.25
N MET A 1116 12.75 19.10 14.19
CA MET A 1116 12.25 18.27 15.31
C MET A 1116 13.23 17.17 15.72
N LEU A 1117 14.50 17.20 15.28
CA LEU A 1117 15.48 16.14 15.54
C LEU A 1117 15.48 15.71 17.01
N GLN A 1118 15.61 16.66 17.95
CA GLN A 1118 15.64 16.37 19.38
C GLN A 1118 14.30 15.78 19.87
N GLU A 1119 13.16 16.38 19.51
CA GLU A 1119 11.82 15.89 19.88
C GLU A 1119 11.61 14.42 19.46
N ILE A 1120 12.13 14.03 18.29
CA ILE A 1120 12.01 12.66 17.78
C ILE A 1120 12.98 11.72 18.49
N LEU A 1121 14.21 12.14 18.81
CA LEU A 1121 15.18 11.33 19.57
C LEU A 1121 14.77 11.13 21.03
N ASP A 1122 14.23 12.16 21.68
CA ASP A 1122 13.67 12.10 23.02
C ASP A 1122 12.52 11.08 23.06
N LEU A 1123 11.62 11.12 22.06
CA LEU A 1123 10.54 10.14 21.89
C LEU A 1123 11.06 8.72 21.59
N MET A 1124 12.12 8.56 20.80
CA MET A 1124 12.73 7.24 20.57
C MET A 1124 13.28 6.66 21.87
N THR A 1125 13.98 7.46 22.66
CA THR A 1125 14.52 7.08 23.97
C THR A 1125 13.40 6.77 24.97
N GLU A 1126 12.35 7.60 25.06
CA GLU A 1126 11.18 7.38 25.92
C GLU A 1126 10.43 6.08 25.61
N LYS A 1127 10.50 5.59 24.36
CA LYS A 1127 9.89 4.32 23.92
C LYS A 1127 10.87 3.16 23.83
N GLU A 1128 12.12 3.32 24.28
CA GLU A 1128 13.20 2.31 24.24
C GLU A 1128 13.51 1.81 22.81
N LEU A 1129 13.33 2.67 21.80
CA LEU A 1129 13.71 2.37 20.42
C LEU A 1129 15.23 2.54 20.24
N ARG A 1130 15.87 1.56 19.61
CA ARG A 1130 17.34 1.46 19.53
C ARG A 1130 17.95 2.65 18.77
N VAL A 1131 18.67 3.51 19.48
CA VAL A 1131 19.53 4.57 18.93
C VAL A 1131 20.98 4.10 19.03
N ARG A 1132 21.73 4.08 17.93
CA ARG A 1132 23.16 3.74 17.91
C ARG A 1132 24.08 4.93 17.81
N VAL A 1133 23.54 6.15 17.70
CA VAL A 1133 24.29 7.40 17.71
C VAL A 1133 23.60 8.36 18.70
N PRO A 1134 24.05 8.40 19.97
CA PRO A 1134 23.71 9.49 20.90
C PRO A 1134 23.97 10.86 20.27
N ILE A 1135 23.17 11.86 20.67
CA ILE A 1135 23.18 13.17 20.01
C ILE A 1135 24.39 14.02 20.39
N GLU A 1136 25.02 13.66 21.52
CA GLU A 1136 26.26 14.16 22.11
C GLU A 1136 27.49 13.59 21.40
N GLU A 1137 27.48 12.29 21.09
CA GLU A 1137 28.57 11.63 20.34
C GLU A 1137 28.69 12.22 18.93
N LEU A 1138 27.56 12.54 18.31
CA LEU A 1138 27.54 13.25 17.03
C LEU A 1138 28.11 14.67 17.12
N GLU A 1139 28.04 15.34 18.27
CA GLU A 1139 28.67 16.67 18.42
C GLU A 1139 30.19 16.53 18.46
N LEU A 1140 30.72 15.57 19.22
CA LEU A 1140 32.16 15.26 19.24
C LEU A 1140 32.68 14.92 17.83
N LEU A 1141 32.00 14.03 17.10
CA LEU A 1141 32.38 13.63 15.73
C LEU A 1141 32.27 14.76 14.68
N LEU A 1142 31.69 15.91 15.04
CA LEU A 1142 31.61 17.13 14.22
C LEU A 1142 32.53 18.27 14.71
N GLU A 1143 33.12 18.16 15.89
CA GLU A 1143 34.10 19.11 16.44
C GLU A 1143 35.55 18.71 16.10
N ASP A 1144 35.84 17.40 16.05
CA ASP A 1144 37.00 16.82 15.35
C ASP A 1144 36.86 16.99 13.81
#